data_AF-A0AAD0HWD2-F1
#
_entry.id   AF-A0AAD0HWD2-F1
#
_cell.length_a   1.000
_cell.length_b   1.000
_cell.length_c   1.000
_cell.angle_alpha   90.00
_cell.angle_beta   90.00
_cell.angle_gamma   90.00
#
_symmetry.space_group_name_H-M   'P 1'
#
loop_
_entity.id
_entity.type
_entity.pdbx_description
1 polymer ?
#
loop_
_entity_poly.entity_id
_entity_poly.type
_entity_poly.pdbx_seq_one_letter_code
_entity_poly.pdbx_strand_id
1 'polypeptide(L)'
;MNNSINSIALRHLNGIYIAKNTDNNINETLSMAELATLIKKFEGYGYIFSKELAIAISKEERNIIIDKLKAVIKVIEDFKSDKNYTVFYKNFPDEVINMSEVDLYINQILHYWIGYLPSNNENIIKEDVEPSKLVKARELNLVDDEMIEKLFIDLLSSNVTLSEQYLDDVCVLTNNKSIKELEKYMEYIQMKETLTTVSNYILQKEGVLIGDFKTATDILRLIAKISGVELNNKHIHFAYFSRTVLSQLMNKLENLKNIMPDIKRYSKPWHSFFKLYAKKINFNKYPKVRNAVDMLFGDISYMTERGKINEQINRLPTMSEEELDNFIKEYTVFYGDYIREILSLLNKANENQYEKLLLGLENCVTKVNTRILFQLYDRIINLKANNKTVPRLVNSKGKWRILQESINLSDELLNRVLQIVEDGIKTQLKEKGSLGKVYIDRSYKDIMLTTSEKDSNVSLRPMTRGSRIKFNPNTEVLRFFVAWKNLDEKTLKELNAYSDRVDVDLSALTFDANLEFNDVVAYYNQKKSYFAFSGDITNAPEGALEYIDILDLEKLKKKGDRYVLMEIRSYNGYTFKEINTVYAGVMELTSKEAKEKKNMYSTAITEGFQIVSSERTTNTILVDLEKFEYIWLDTNMASYMLGVMYGNALSNEEIPYLNDLLRYFSRKQYVTMYDLLKLNADVRGVLTKDKKEADIIFEKVDNKNNLALADILSNYL
;
A
#
# COMPACT_ATOMS: atom_id res chain seq x y z
N MET A 1 -6.87 -15.63 -0.71
CA MET A 1 -5.78 -15.66 0.28
C MET A 1 -6.24 -16.37 1.54
N ASN A 2 -5.33 -17.07 2.22
CA ASN A 2 -5.61 -17.73 3.50
C ASN A 2 -5.61 -16.65 4.61
N ASN A 3 -6.68 -15.85 4.67
CA ASN A 3 -6.81 -14.75 5.64
C ASN A 3 -7.22 -15.29 7.01
N SER A 4 -6.30 -15.97 7.69
CA SER A 4 -6.43 -16.34 9.10
C SER A 4 -5.95 -15.20 10.00
N ILE A 5 -6.39 -15.18 11.25
CA ILE A 5 -5.91 -14.20 12.25
C ILE A 5 -4.37 -14.25 12.38
N ASN A 6 -3.76 -15.43 12.19
CA ASN A 6 -2.31 -15.57 12.23
C ASN A 6 -1.59 -14.94 11.03
N SER A 7 -2.19 -14.93 9.83
CA SER A 7 -1.59 -14.21 8.71
C SER A 7 -1.64 -12.69 8.93
N ILE A 8 -2.70 -12.21 9.59
CA ILE A 8 -2.84 -10.82 10.04
C ILE A 8 -1.79 -10.49 11.11
N ALA A 9 -1.68 -11.32 12.16
CA ALA A 9 -0.70 -11.15 13.24
C ALA A 9 0.74 -11.11 12.71
N LEU A 10 1.08 -11.99 11.76
CA LEU A 10 2.40 -12.01 11.15
C LEU A 10 2.71 -10.71 10.38
N ARG A 11 1.77 -10.21 9.57
CA ARG A 11 1.96 -8.98 8.77
C ARG A 11 2.07 -7.73 9.63
N HIS A 12 1.14 -7.56 10.58
CA HIS A 12 0.99 -6.31 11.32
C HIS A 12 1.82 -6.26 12.60
N LEU A 13 1.99 -7.39 13.29
CA LEU A 13 2.55 -7.45 14.63
C LEU A 13 3.85 -8.26 14.70
N ASN A 14 4.32 -8.81 13.58
CA ASN A 14 5.49 -9.68 13.52
C ASN A 14 5.40 -10.81 14.57
N GLY A 15 4.26 -11.50 14.61
CA GLY A 15 4.01 -12.47 15.67
C GLY A 15 2.98 -13.53 15.33
N ILE A 16 2.79 -14.45 16.27
CA ILE A 16 1.86 -15.57 16.17
C ILE A 16 0.79 -15.39 17.25
N TYR A 17 -0.46 -15.40 16.80
CA TYR A 17 -1.62 -15.26 17.66
C TYR A 17 -1.97 -16.59 18.34
N ILE A 18 -1.89 -16.58 19.68
CA ILE A 18 -2.32 -17.67 20.55
C ILE A 18 -3.32 -17.06 21.54
N ALA A 19 -4.56 -17.57 21.50
CA ALA A 19 -5.64 -17.09 22.38
C ALA A 19 -5.29 -17.42 23.83
N LYS A 20 -5.76 -16.60 24.79
CA LYS A 20 -5.59 -16.93 26.21
C LYS A 20 -6.39 -18.20 26.51
N ASN A 21 -5.69 -19.28 26.80
CA ASN A 21 -6.32 -20.56 27.11
C ASN A 21 -6.97 -20.50 28.50
N THR A 22 -8.31 -20.60 28.57
CA THR A 22 -9.07 -20.59 29.84
C THR A 22 -9.34 -22.00 30.39
N ASP A 23 -9.06 -23.05 29.61
CA ASP A 23 -9.31 -24.43 30.00
C ASP A 23 -8.03 -25.12 30.50
N ASN A 24 -8.06 -25.56 31.76
CA ASN A 24 -6.93 -26.27 32.40
C ASN A 24 -6.79 -27.75 31.97
N ASN A 25 -7.67 -28.26 31.10
CA ASN A 25 -7.67 -29.66 30.65
C ASN A 25 -6.99 -29.80 29.28
N ILE A 26 -5.68 -29.58 29.24
CA ILE A 26 -4.88 -29.81 28.03
C ILE A 26 -4.47 -31.28 28.01
N ASN A 27 -5.04 -32.06 27.07
CA ASN A 27 -4.86 -33.52 27.01
C ASN A 27 -3.42 -33.95 26.66
N GLU A 28 -2.75 -33.22 25.76
CA GLU A 28 -1.37 -33.51 25.32
C GLU A 28 -0.70 -32.24 24.77
N THR A 29 0.55 -31.99 25.15
CA THR A 29 1.37 -30.84 24.68
C THR A 29 2.52 -31.34 23.80
N LEU A 30 3.23 -30.43 23.14
CA LEU A 30 4.39 -30.78 22.31
C LEU A 30 5.50 -31.44 23.13
N SER A 31 6.07 -32.53 22.59
CA SER A 31 7.35 -33.03 23.08
C SER A 31 8.49 -32.06 22.76
N MET A 32 9.60 -32.16 23.50
CA MET A 32 10.79 -31.35 23.23
C MET A 32 11.36 -31.55 21.81
N ALA A 33 11.26 -32.77 21.27
CA ALA A 33 11.72 -33.08 19.91
C ALA A 33 10.85 -32.38 18.85
N GLU A 34 9.53 -32.36 19.04
CA GLU A 34 8.61 -31.68 18.13
C GLU A 34 8.79 -30.17 18.18
N LEU A 35 8.93 -29.59 19.38
CA LEU A 35 9.21 -28.16 19.53
C LEU A 35 10.53 -27.77 18.86
N ALA A 36 11.60 -28.55 19.06
CA ALA A 36 12.89 -28.31 18.40
C ALA A 36 12.78 -28.42 16.87
N THR A 37 12.02 -29.38 16.36
CA THR A 37 11.78 -29.55 14.92
C THR A 37 11.04 -28.35 14.33
N LEU A 38 10.00 -27.87 15.02
CA LEU A 38 9.25 -26.68 14.61
C LEU A 38 10.15 -25.43 14.61
N ILE A 39 10.94 -25.22 15.67
CA ILE A 39 11.89 -24.10 15.74
C ILE A 39 12.87 -24.16 14.57
N LYS A 40 13.47 -25.32 14.30
CA LYS A 40 14.40 -25.51 13.18
C LYS A 40 13.76 -25.21 11.84
N LYS A 41 12.48 -25.56 11.65
CA LYS A 41 11.75 -25.23 10.43
C LYS A 41 11.58 -23.72 10.25
N PHE A 42 11.25 -22.97 11.31
CA PHE A 42 11.18 -21.50 11.24
C PHE A 42 12.56 -20.86 11.00
N GLU A 43 13.61 -21.39 11.63
CA GLU A 43 15.00 -20.93 11.42
C GLU A 43 15.42 -21.06 9.95
N GLY A 44 15.00 -22.14 9.27
CA GLY A 44 15.22 -22.34 7.83
C GLY A 44 14.57 -21.28 6.93
N TYR A 45 13.60 -20.52 7.44
CA TYR A 45 13.02 -19.36 6.75
C TYR A 45 13.53 -18.01 7.27
N GLY A 46 14.48 -18.03 8.20
CA GLY A 46 15.05 -16.84 8.82
C GLY A 46 14.17 -16.29 9.94
N TYR A 47 13.45 -17.14 10.68
CA TYR A 47 12.64 -16.74 11.82
C TYR A 47 13.03 -17.47 13.10
N ILE A 48 12.96 -16.77 14.24
CA ILE A 48 13.14 -17.31 15.58
C ILE A 48 11.94 -16.91 16.45
N PHE A 49 11.74 -17.58 17.58
CA PHE A 49 10.67 -17.24 18.51
C PHE A 49 11.20 -16.40 19.67
N SER A 50 10.40 -15.41 20.10
CA SER A 50 10.62 -14.77 21.39
C SER A 50 10.46 -15.81 22.51
N LYS A 51 11.03 -15.50 23.69
CA LYS A 51 10.92 -16.37 24.86
C LYS A 51 9.46 -16.63 25.24
N GLU A 52 8.65 -15.58 25.22
CA GLU A 52 7.23 -15.61 25.58
C GLU A 52 6.44 -16.47 24.58
N LEU A 53 6.72 -16.33 23.28
CA LEU A 53 6.10 -17.14 22.24
C LEU A 53 6.48 -18.62 22.39
N ALA A 54 7.76 -18.92 22.60
CA ALA A 54 8.21 -20.30 22.78
C ALA A 54 7.54 -20.96 24.01
N ILE A 55 7.40 -20.23 25.11
CA ILE A 55 6.67 -20.70 26.30
C ILE A 55 5.19 -20.94 25.99
N ALA A 56 4.54 -20.02 25.28
CA ALA A 56 3.13 -20.18 24.91
C ALA A 56 2.92 -21.40 24.02
N ILE A 57 3.73 -21.57 22.97
CA ILE A 57 3.71 -22.73 22.06
C ILE A 57 3.84 -24.04 22.86
N SER A 58 4.76 -24.09 23.83
CA SER A 58 4.99 -25.32 24.63
C SER A 58 3.81 -25.71 25.54
N LYS A 59 2.91 -24.77 25.81
CA LYS A 59 1.75 -24.98 26.70
C LYS A 59 0.46 -25.25 25.94
N GLU A 60 0.43 -25.04 24.63
CA GLU A 60 -0.77 -25.26 23.82
C GLU A 60 -1.00 -26.74 23.50
N GLU A 61 -2.26 -27.09 23.19
CA GLU A 61 -2.60 -28.44 22.74
C GLU A 61 -1.86 -28.76 21.44
N ARG A 62 -1.27 -29.96 21.41
CA ARG A 62 -0.32 -30.41 20.40
C ARG A 62 -0.84 -30.25 18.96
N ASN A 63 -2.03 -30.70 18.65
CA ASN A 63 -2.52 -30.69 17.26
C ASN A 63 -2.91 -29.27 16.81
N ILE A 64 -3.58 -28.51 17.68
CA ILE A 64 -3.96 -27.12 17.46
C ILE A 64 -2.72 -26.27 17.16
N ILE A 65 -1.67 -26.40 17.95
CA ILE A 65 -0.47 -25.59 17.75
C ILE A 65 0.31 -26.00 16.50
N ILE A 66 0.39 -27.30 16.19
CA ILE A 66 1.02 -27.79 14.96
C ILE A 66 0.31 -27.23 13.72
N ASP A 67 -1.02 -27.30 13.67
CA ASP A 67 -1.78 -26.82 12.52
C ASP A 67 -1.69 -25.31 12.37
N LYS A 68 -1.71 -24.59 13.50
CA LYS A 68 -1.50 -23.15 13.53
C LYS A 68 -0.13 -22.76 12.98
N LEU A 69 0.94 -23.41 13.44
CA LEU A 69 2.31 -23.14 12.98
C LEU A 69 2.52 -23.53 11.51
N LYS A 70 1.92 -24.64 11.04
CA LYS A 70 1.91 -25.00 9.61
C LYS A 70 1.27 -23.92 8.76
N ALA A 71 0.15 -23.35 9.19
CA ALA A 71 -0.51 -22.26 8.47
C ALA A 71 0.35 -20.98 8.42
N VAL A 72 1.04 -20.64 9.52
CA VAL A 72 2.00 -19.52 9.55
C VAL A 72 3.16 -19.77 8.59
N ILE A 73 3.75 -20.97 8.64
CA ILE A 73 4.85 -21.35 7.74
C ILE A 73 4.43 -21.24 6.28
N LYS A 74 3.22 -21.68 5.91
CA LYS A 74 2.73 -21.57 4.53
C LYS A 74 2.72 -20.12 4.05
N VAL A 75 2.30 -19.18 4.91
CA VAL A 75 2.34 -17.74 4.60
C VAL A 75 3.79 -17.28 4.41
N ILE A 76 4.71 -17.70 5.30
CA ILE A 76 6.13 -17.37 5.18
C ILE A 76 6.72 -17.94 3.87
N GLU A 77 6.45 -19.21 3.55
CA GLU A 77 6.87 -19.90 2.33
C GLU A 77 6.41 -19.16 1.06
N ASP A 78 5.20 -18.59 1.07
CA ASP A 78 4.69 -17.76 -0.02
C ASP A 78 5.57 -16.51 -0.25
N PHE A 79 5.79 -15.69 0.80
CA PHE A 79 6.60 -14.47 0.73
C PHE A 79 8.10 -14.72 0.51
N LYS A 80 8.60 -15.87 0.96
CA LYS A 80 9.97 -16.32 0.73
C LYS A 80 10.11 -17.05 -0.60
N SER A 81 9.00 -17.31 -1.30
CA SER A 81 8.90 -18.06 -2.55
C SER A 81 9.71 -19.37 -2.56
N ASP A 82 9.84 -20.00 -1.40
CA ASP A 82 10.59 -21.22 -1.17
C ASP A 82 9.70 -22.44 -1.43
N LYS A 83 9.31 -22.55 -2.68
CA LYS A 83 8.48 -23.63 -3.22
C LYS A 83 9.30 -24.41 -4.22
N ASN A 84 8.82 -25.60 -4.58
CA ASN A 84 9.42 -26.39 -5.65
C ASN A 84 9.00 -25.83 -7.02
N TYR A 85 9.23 -24.53 -7.24
CA TYR A 85 8.94 -23.85 -8.50
C TYR A 85 10.05 -24.12 -9.51
N THR A 86 9.65 -24.04 -10.78
CA THR A 86 10.55 -24.29 -11.90
C THR A 86 11.50 -23.12 -12.06
N VAL A 87 12.79 -23.41 -12.17
CA VAL A 87 13.85 -22.45 -12.51
C VAL A 87 14.44 -22.88 -13.84
N PHE A 88 14.86 -21.92 -14.66
CA PHE A 88 15.34 -22.23 -16.01
C PHE A 88 16.74 -22.87 -15.97
N TYR A 89 17.72 -22.18 -15.36
CA TYR A 89 19.04 -22.76 -15.06
C TYR A 89 19.13 -23.20 -13.59
N LYS A 90 19.31 -24.51 -13.34
CA LYS A 90 19.40 -25.06 -11.98
C LYS A 90 20.68 -24.70 -11.24
N ASN A 91 21.79 -24.49 -11.95
CA ASN A 91 23.09 -24.12 -11.36
C ASN A 91 23.37 -22.61 -11.49
N PHE A 92 22.34 -21.79 -11.30
CA PHE A 92 22.44 -20.33 -11.35
C PHE A 92 23.22 -19.80 -10.12
N PRO A 93 24.12 -18.81 -10.27
CA PRO A 93 24.43 -18.03 -11.47
C PRO A 93 25.66 -18.56 -12.22
N ASP A 94 26.45 -19.48 -11.64
CA ASP A 94 27.74 -19.91 -12.19
C ASP A 94 27.63 -20.50 -13.59
N GLU A 95 26.59 -21.29 -13.87
CA GLU A 95 26.32 -21.82 -15.21
C GLU A 95 26.10 -20.69 -16.22
N VAL A 96 25.27 -19.71 -15.88
CA VAL A 96 24.89 -18.59 -16.76
C VAL A 96 26.06 -17.65 -17.03
N ILE A 97 26.83 -17.30 -15.99
CA ILE A 97 27.98 -16.39 -16.12
C ILE A 97 29.00 -16.95 -17.11
N ASN A 98 29.23 -18.26 -17.09
CA ASN A 98 30.21 -18.93 -17.94
C ASN A 98 29.66 -19.32 -19.33
N MET A 99 28.35 -19.22 -19.55
CA MET A 99 27.70 -19.60 -20.81
C MET A 99 27.94 -18.55 -21.92
N SER A 100 28.09 -19.00 -23.17
CA SER A 100 28.21 -18.08 -24.31
C SER A 100 26.87 -17.40 -24.62
N GLU A 101 26.90 -16.23 -25.27
CA GLU A 101 25.66 -15.56 -25.70
C GLU A 101 24.86 -16.42 -26.69
N VAL A 102 25.55 -17.21 -27.51
CA VAL A 102 24.92 -18.12 -28.47
C VAL A 102 24.14 -19.22 -27.75
N ASP A 103 24.72 -19.82 -26.72
CA ASP A 103 24.07 -20.89 -25.95
C ASP A 103 22.86 -20.35 -25.17
N LEU A 104 23.00 -19.17 -24.54
CA LEU A 104 21.88 -18.50 -23.87
C LEU A 104 20.73 -18.24 -24.86
N TYR A 105 21.05 -17.68 -26.03
CA TYR A 105 20.08 -17.41 -27.09
C TYR A 105 19.39 -18.69 -27.58
N ILE A 106 20.14 -19.74 -27.89
CA ILE A 106 19.58 -21.00 -28.39
C ILE A 106 18.70 -21.66 -27.32
N ASN A 107 19.15 -21.73 -26.07
CA ASN A 107 18.36 -22.30 -24.97
C ASN A 107 17.03 -21.56 -24.81
N GLN A 108 17.06 -20.22 -24.85
CA GLN A 108 15.86 -19.41 -24.72
C GLN A 108 14.90 -19.59 -25.90
N ILE A 109 15.40 -19.62 -27.13
CA ILE A 109 14.58 -19.85 -28.33
C ILE A 109 13.94 -21.25 -28.30
N LEU A 110 14.70 -22.27 -27.90
CA LEU A 110 14.16 -23.63 -27.72
C LEU A 110 13.10 -23.67 -26.61
N HIS A 111 13.28 -22.90 -25.54
CA HIS A 111 12.24 -22.77 -24.51
C HIS A 111 10.94 -22.21 -25.10
N TYR A 112 11.03 -21.12 -25.86
CA TYR A 112 9.84 -20.51 -26.49
C TYR A 112 9.17 -21.43 -27.52
N TRP A 113 9.95 -22.20 -28.30
CA TRP A 113 9.39 -23.05 -29.35
C TRP A 113 8.78 -24.34 -28.84
N ILE A 114 9.42 -25.00 -27.87
CA ILE A 114 9.07 -26.37 -27.46
C ILE A 114 9.04 -26.60 -25.95
N GLY A 115 9.17 -25.54 -25.14
CA GLY A 115 9.22 -25.66 -23.67
C GLY A 115 10.50 -26.32 -23.16
N TYR A 116 11.59 -26.25 -23.92
CA TYR A 116 12.89 -26.78 -23.50
C TYR A 116 13.34 -26.14 -22.18
N LEU A 117 13.89 -26.97 -21.28
CA LEU A 117 14.59 -26.53 -20.07
C LEU A 117 15.96 -27.23 -20.03
N PRO A 118 17.06 -26.48 -19.82
CA PRO A 118 18.40 -27.03 -19.72
C PRO A 118 18.49 -28.17 -18.69
N SER A 119 18.94 -29.33 -19.16
CA SER A 119 18.99 -30.56 -18.38
C SER A 119 20.30 -30.66 -17.62
N ASN A 120 20.37 -30.11 -16.40
CA ASN A 120 21.39 -30.54 -15.46
C ASN A 120 20.76 -31.45 -14.40
N ASN A 121 21.10 -32.74 -14.53
CA ASN A 121 20.80 -33.82 -13.61
C ASN A 121 21.38 -33.49 -12.23
N GLU A 122 20.51 -33.05 -11.33
CA GLU A 122 20.52 -33.45 -9.93
C GLU A 122 19.16 -33.02 -9.37
N ASN A 123 18.44 -33.97 -8.77
CA ASN A 123 17.37 -33.59 -7.86
C ASN A 123 18.06 -32.82 -6.74
N ILE A 124 17.87 -31.50 -6.67
CA ILE A 124 18.30 -30.72 -5.52
C ILE A 124 17.49 -31.28 -4.35
N ILE A 125 18.11 -32.17 -3.58
CA ILE A 125 17.59 -32.53 -2.26
C ILE A 125 17.57 -31.18 -1.53
N LYS A 126 16.39 -30.78 -1.02
CA LYS A 126 16.29 -29.64 -0.11
C LYS A 126 17.08 -30.01 1.14
N GLU A 127 18.39 -29.82 1.09
CA GLU A 127 19.26 -29.83 2.26
C GLU A 127 18.82 -28.70 3.19
N ASP A 128 18.94 -28.90 4.50
CA ASP A 128 18.63 -27.90 5.52
C ASP A 128 19.20 -26.53 5.12
N VAL A 129 18.34 -25.51 5.03
CA VAL A 129 18.76 -24.15 4.63
C VAL A 129 19.65 -23.59 5.72
N GLU A 130 20.92 -23.31 5.39
CA GLU A 130 21.82 -22.68 6.34
C GLU A 130 21.35 -21.24 6.66
N PRO A 131 21.60 -20.74 7.88
CA PRO A 131 21.37 -19.33 8.19
C PRO A 131 22.18 -18.42 7.26
N SER A 132 21.62 -17.29 6.87
CA SER A 132 22.38 -16.27 6.13
C SER A 132 23.52 -15.72 6.97
N LYS A 133 24.65 -15.46 6.32
CA LYS A 133 25.81 -14.78 6.92
C LYS A 133 25.60 -13.27 7.03
N LEU A 134 24.74 -12.70 6.19
CA LEU A 134 24.52 -11.26 6.08
C LEU A 134 23.23 -10.82 6.77
N VAL A 135 22.19 -11.65 6.70
CA VAL A 135 20.84 -11.32 7.16
C VAL A 135 20.54 -12.01 8.49
N LYS A 136 20.12 -11.21 9.48
CA LYS A 136 19.73 -11.74 10.79
C LYS A 136 18.32 -12.31 10.75
N ALA A 137 18.10 -13.41 11.47
CA ALA A 137 16.77 -13.96 11.65
C ALA A 137 15.82 -12.96 12.34
N ARG A 138 14.55 -13.10 12.02
CA ARG A 138 13.46 -12.26 12.49
C ARG A 138 12.79 -12.89 13.71
N GLU A 139 12.64 -12.12 14.78
CA GLU A 139 12.04 -12.62 16.02
C GLU A 139 10.52 -12.48 15.95
N LEU A 140 9.79 -13.59 16.06
CA LEU A 140 8.33 -13.61 16.14
C LEU A 140 7.87 -13.48 17.60
N ASN A 141 6.96 -12.55 17.83
CA ASN A 141 6.39 -12.27 19.15
C ASN A 141 5.12 -13.08 19.42
N LEU A 142 4.80 -13.26 20.69
CA LEU A 142 3.48 -13.72 21.12
C LEU A 142 2.47 -12.60 20.88
N VAL A 143 1.36 -12.93 20.24
CA VAL A 143 0.22 -12.01 20.04
C VAL A 143 -0.98 -12.58 20.78
N ASP A 144 -1.61 -11.78 21.62
CA ASP A 144 -2.80 -12.16 22.38
C ASP A 144 -4.08 -11.48 21.85
N ASP A 145 -5.20 -11.77 22.50
CA ASP A 145 -6.51 -11.24 22.14
C ASP A 145 -6.58 -9.70 22.24
N GLU A 146 -5.90 -9.11 23.23
CA GLU A 146 -5.88 -7.66 23.44
C GLU A 146 -5.11 -6.96 22.32
N MET A 147 -4.00 -7.55 21.86
CA MET A 147 -3.24 -7.03 20.73
C MET A 147 -4.01 -7.12 19.40
N ILE A 148 -4.74 -8.21 19.16
CA ILE A 148 -5.60 -8.34 17.97
C ILE A 148 -6.75 -7.35 18.01
N GLU A 149 -7.38 -7.19 19.17
CA GLU A 149 -8.47 -6.25 19.38
C GLU A 149 -8.01 -4.80 19.15
N LYS A 150 -6.84 -4.43 19.71
CA LYS A 150 -6.21 -3.13 19.47
C LYS A 150 -5.92 -2.91 17.99
N LEU A 151 -5.34 -3.90 17.30
CA LEU A 151 -5.06 -3.82 15.87
C LEU A 151 -6.34 -3.59 15.06
N PHE A 152 -7.43 -4.28 15.40
CA PHE A 152 -8.72 -4.10 14.72
C PHE A 152 -9.22 -2.66 14.86
N ILE A 153 -9.18 -2.10 16.08
CA ILE A 153 -9.56 -0.70 16.33
C ILE A 153 -8.64 0.27 15.57
N ASP A 154 -7.32 0.06 15.61
CA ASP A 154 -6.36 0.93 14.93
C ASP A 154 -6.58 0.95 13.41
N LEU A 155 -6.88 -0.20 12.80
CA LEU A 155 -7.20 -0.27 11.37
C LEU A 155 -8.51 0.46 11.05
N LEU A 156 -9.55 0.32 11.87
CA LEU A 156 -10.81 1.06 11.68
C LEU A 156 -10.59 2.57 11.83
N SER A 157 -9.80 2.98 12.82
CA SER A 157 -9.52 4.38 13.16
C SER A 157 -8.42 5.04 12.32
N SER A 158 -7.79 4.33 11.39
CA SER A 158 -6.78 4.89 10.50
C SER A 158 -7.25 6.20 9.83
N ASN A 159 -6.43 7.24 9.92
CA ASN A 159 -6.68 8.54 9.28
C ASN A 159 -6.37 8.56 7.77
N VAL A 160 -5.83 7.47 7.24
CA VAL A 160 -5.51 7.31 5.81
C VAL A 160 -6.27 6.15 5.20
N THR A 161 -6.47 6.22 3.89
CA THR A 161 -7.03 5.13 3.11
C THR A 161 -6.11 3.90 3.23
N LEU A 162 -6.66 2.78 3.70
CA LEU A 162 -5.94 1.51 3.83
C LEU A 162 -5.69 0.85 2.46
N SER A 163 -4.70 -0.05 2.42
CA SER A 163 -4.49 -0.95 1.28
C SER A 163 -5.63 -1.97 1.17
N GLU A 164 -5.78 -2.58 -0.01
CA GLU A 164 -6.78 -3.64 -0.21
C GLU A 164 -6.60 -4.80 0.78
N GLN A 165 -5.36 -5.24 1.01
CA GLN A 165 -5.07 -6.28 1.99
C GLN A 165 -5.51 -5.89 3.41
N TYR A 166 -5.26 -4.64 3.83
CA TYR A 166 -5.63 -4.20 5.18
C TYR A 166 -7.15 -4.08 5.33
N LEU A 167 -7.87 -3.72 4.26
CA LEU A 167 -9.34 -3.76 4.25
C LEU A 167 -9.86 -5.20 4.38
N ASP A 168 -9.22 -6.16 3.69
CA ASP A 168 -9.55 -7.58 3.82
C ASP A 168 -9.27 -8.11 5.24
N ASP A 169 -8.16 -7.68 5.85
CA ASP A 169 -7.81 -8.00 7.24
C ASP A 169 -8.89 -7.50 8.20
N VAL A 170 -9.35 -6.25 8.05
CA VAL A 170 -10.47 -5.70 8.83
C VAL A 170 -11.74 -6.53 8.64
N CYS A 171 -12.07 -6.92 7.41
CA CYS A 171 -13.25 -7.77 7.14
C CYS A 171 -13.14 -9.12 7.87
N VAL A 172 -11.98 -9.76 7.84
CA VAL A 172 -11.73 -11.04 8.53
C VAL A 172 -11.89 -10.90 10.04
N LEU A 173 -11.39 -9.81 10.62
CA LEU A 173 -11.51 -9.53 12.06
C LEU A 173 -12.96 -9.30 12.52
N THR A 174 -13.89 -9.02 11.61
CA THR A 174 -15.33 -8.96 11.93
C THR A 174 -15.96 -10.33 12.18
N ASN A 175 -15.34 -11.43 11.73
CA ASN A 175 -16.01 -12.73 11.65
C ASN A 175 -16.40 -13.35 12.99
N ASN A 176 -15.69 -12.99 14.07
CA ASN A 176 -15.91 -13.54 15.41
C ASN A 176 -16.70 -12.58 16.32
N LYS A 177 -17.37 -11.57 15.75
CA LYS A 177 -18.09 -10.53 16.50
C LYS A 177 -19.57 -10.54 16.15
N SER A 178 -20.42 -10.31 17.16
CA SER A 178 -21.86 -10.17 16.95
C SER A 178 -22.21 -8.84 16.26
N ILE A 179 -23.37 -8.76 15.62
CA ILE A 179 -23.86 -7.51 15.01
C ILE A 179 -23.88 -6.34 15.99
N LYS A 180 -24.31 -6.59 17.25
CA LYS A 180 -24.38 -5.56 18.29
C LYS A 180 -23.00 -5.03 18.68
N GLU A 181 -21.97 -5.88 18.66
CA GLU A 181 -20.59 -5.44 18.86
C GLU A 181 -20.10 -4.65 17.65
N LEU A 182 -20.32 -5.17 16.44
CA LEU A 182 -19.91 -4.52 15.19
C LEU A 182 -20.49 -3.12 15.04
N GLU A 183 -21.76 -2.89 15.41
CA GLU A 183 -22.36 -1.55 15.42
C GLU A 183 -21.56 -0.53 16.24
N LYS A 184 -21.01 -0.94 17.40
CA LYS A 184 -20.15 -0.08 18.21
C LYS A 184 -18.81 0.17 17.51
N TYR A 185 -18.22 -0.85 16.89
CA TYR A 185 -16.96 -0.68 16.17
C TYR A 185 -17.07 0.25 14.96
N MET A 186 -18.24 0.33 14.32
CA MET A 186 -18.45 1.23 13.19
C MET A 186 -18.24 2.71 13.56
N GLU A 187 -18.34 3.07 14.85
CA GLU A 187 -18.10 4.45 15.34
C GLU A 187 -16.62 4.86 15.23
N TYR A 188 -15.70 3.90 15.25
CA TYR A 188 -14.26 4.15 15.12
C TYR A 188 -13.83 4.52 13.69
N ILE A 189 -14.68 4.24 12.68
CA ILE A 189 -14.30 4.34 11.29
C ILE A 189 -14.15 5.80 10.84
N GLN A 190 -12.93 6.21 10.53
CA GLN A 190 -12.65 7.54 9.99
C GLN A 190 -12.80 7.60 8.46
N MET A 191 -12.36 6.55 7.76
CA MET A 191 -12.28 6.54 6.30
C MET A 191 -13.52 5.97 5.62
N LYS A 192 -14.03 6.69 4.62
CA LYS A 192 -15.22 6.30 3.86
C LYS A 192 -15.05 4.99 3.10
N GLU A 193 -13.84 4.73 2.61
CA GLU A 193 -13.52 3.48 1.91
C GLU A 193 -13.57 2.26 2.85
N THR A 194 -13.02 2.40 4.07
CA THR A 194 -13.15 1.41 5.15
C THR A 194 -14.61 1.17 5.51
N LEU A 195 -15.38 2.25 5.75
CA LEU A 195 -16.82 2.17 6.05
C LEU A 195 -17.57 1.35 4.99
N THR A 196 -17.43 1.73 3.72
CA THR A 196 -18.19 1.08 2.64
C THR A 196 -17.75 -0.37 2.40
N THR A 197 -16.48 -0.69 2.63
CA THR A 197 -15.97 -2.06 2.46
C THR A 197 -16.47 -2.97 3.57
N VAL A 198 -16.35 -2.55 4.83
CA VAL A 198 -16.83 -3.31 6.00
C VAL A 198 -18.35 -3.46 5.96
N SER A 199 -19.08 -2.39 5.70
CA SER A 199 -20.54 -2.44 5.56
C SER A 199 -21.00 -3.37 4.44
N ASN A 200 -20.30 -3.40 3.29
CA ASN A 200 -20.61 -4.33 2.21
C ASN A 200 -20.36 -5.78 2.64
N TYR A 201 -19.22 -6.05 3.28
CA TYR A 201 -18.87 -7.40 3.75
C TYR A 201 -19.93 -7.94 4.73
N ILE A 202 -20.30 -7.14 5.73
CA ILE A 202 -21.32 -7.50 6.72
C ILE A 202 -22.69 -7.68 6.07
N LEU A 203 -23.08 -6.79 5.14
CA LEU A 203 -24.34 -6.90 4.43
C LEU A 203 -24.44 -8.21 3.62
N GLN A 204 -23.35 -8.62 2.96
CA GLN A 204 -23.32 -9.86 2.18
C GLN A 204 -23.39 -11.10 3.08
N LYS A 205 -22.74 -11.06 4.24
CA LYS A 205 -22.68 -12.19 5.18
C LYS A 205 -23.94 -12.34 6.03
N GLU A 206 -24.43 -11.23 6.59
CA GLU A 206 -25.46 -11.22 7.64
C GLU A 206 -26.80 -10.66 7.15
N GLY A 207 -26.86 -10.09 5.94
CA GLY A 207 -28.08 -9.50 5.37
C GLY A 207 -28.49 -8.15 5.98
N VAL A 208 -27.69 -7.61 6.90
CA VAL A 208 -27.96 -6.38 7.64
C VAL A 208 -26.95 -5.29 7.27
N LEU A 209 -27.45 -4.09 6.97
CA LEU A 209 -26.64 -2.92 6.66
C LEU A 209 -26.37 -2.09 7.92
N ILE A 210 -25.15 -2.23 8.45
CA ILE A 210 -24.65 -1.40 9.55
C ILE A 210 -23.68 -0.32 9.07
N GLY A 211 -23.42 0.68 9.91
CA GLY A 211 -22.48 1.78 9.63
C GLY A 211 -23.14 3.16 9.61
N ASP A 212 -22.35 4.18 9.97
CA ASP A 212 -22.74 5.59 10.00
C ASP A 212 -22.39 6.30 8.68
N PHE A 213 -23.37 6.35 7.77
CA PHE A 213 -23.25 7.05 6.50
C PHE A 213 -23.64 8.51 6.70
N LYS A 214 -22.74 9.45 6.38
CA LYS A 214 -22.95 10.89 6.63
C LYS A 214 -23.44 11.66 5.40
N THR A 215 -23.29 11.09 4.20
CA THR A 215 -23.58 11.75 2.93
C THR A 215 -24.25 10.78 1.94
N ALA A 216 -25.00 11.30 0.96
CA ALA A 216 -25.54 10.45 -0.09
C ALA A 216 -24.42 9.90 -0.99
N THR A 217 -23.31 10.62 -1.10
CA THR A 217 -22.11 10.12 -1.80
C THR A 217 -21.56 8.86 -1.12
N ASP A 218 -21.56 8.76 0.22
CA ASP A 218 -21.11 7.55 0.92
C ASP A 218 -22.00 6.33 0.60
N ILE A 219 -23.31 6.55 0.50
CA ILE A 219 -24.26 5.50 0.13
C ILE A 219 -24.08 5.11 -1.35
N LEU A 220 -23.83 6.07 -2.24
CA LEU A 220 -23.50 5.75 -3.64
C LEU A 220 -22.19 4.97 -3.77
N ARG A 221 -21.18 5.27 -2.95
CA ARG A 221 -19.94 4.47 -2.87
C ARG A 221 -20.22 3.03 -2.47
N LEU A 222 -21.07 2.82 -1.46
CA LEU A 222 -21.50 1.48 -1.06
C LEU A 222 -22.25 0.77 -2.20
N ILE A 223 -23.16 1.45 -2.89
CA ILE A 223 -23.89 0.89 -4.03
C ILE A 223 -22.92 0.47 -5.16
N ALA A 224 -21.92 1.31 -5.46
CA ALA A 224 -20.88 0.99 -6.44
C ALA A 224 -20.07 -0.24 -6.00
N LYS A 225 -19.67 -0.31 -4.72
CA LYS A 225 -18.95 -1.44 -4.12
C LYS A 225 -19.76 -2.75 -4.20
N ILE A 226 -21.04 -2.73 -3.83
CA ILE A 226 -21.97 -3.87 -3.97
C ILE A 226 -22.06 -4.30 -5.45
N SER A 227 -21.96 -3.34 -6.37
CA SER A 227 -22.00 -3.59 -7.81
C SER A 227 -20.65 -4.02 -8.40
N GLY A 228 -19.61 -4.18 -7.59
CA GLY A 228 -18.28 -4.61 -8.06
C GLY A 228 -17.55 -3.59 -8.93
N VAL A 229 -17.91 -2.30 -8.87
CA VAL A 229 -17.32 -1.25 -9.72
C VAL A 229 -16.84 -0.05 -8.90
N GLU A 230 -15.84 0.67 -9.40
CA GLU A 230 -15.38 1.91 -8.78
C GLU A 230 -16.43 3.03 -8.89
N LEU A 231 -16.52 3.90 -7.89
CA LEU A 231 -17.38 5.08 -7.95
C LEU A 231 -17.00 5.97 -9.14
N ASN A 232 -17.98 6.24 -10.00
CA ASN A 232 -17.82 7.09 -11.17
C ASN A 232 -18.95 8.11 -11.25
N ASN A 233 -18.63 9.35 -11.63
CA ASN A 233 -19.60 10.44 -11.73
C ASN A 233 -20.42 10.44 -13.02
N LYS A 234 -20.01 9.66 -14.03
CA LYS A 234 -20.68 9.55 -15.32
C LYS A 234 -21.58 8.32 -15.40
N HIS A 235 -21.06 7.13 -15.07
CA HIS A 235 -21.77 5.88 -15.28
C HIS A 235 -21.37 4.81 -14.26
N ILE A 236 -22.36 4.08 -13.73
CA ILE A 236 -22.18 2.93 -12.84
C ILE A 236 -23.06 1.80 -13.39
N HIS A 237 -22.46 0.63 -13.61
CA HIS A 237 -23.21 -0.57 -13.96
C HIS A 237 -23.69 -1.24 -12.68
N PHE A 238 -24.97 -1.09 -12.34
CA PHE A 238 -25.51 -1.55 -11.07
C PHE A 238 -25.75 -3.06 -11.07
N ALA A 239 -25.36 -3.73 -9.97
CA ALA A 239 -25.81 -5.09 -9.69
C ALA A 239 -27.31 -5.12 -9.40
N TYR A 240 -27.89 -6.32 -9.31
CA TYR A 240 -29.28 -6.50 -8.89
C TYR A 240 -29.43 -6.26 -7.39
N PHE A 241 -30.31 -5.32 -7.00
CA PHE A 241 -30.67 -5.09 -5.61
C PHE A 241 -32.04 -5.69 -5.26
N SER A 242 -32.10 -6.46 -4.18
CA SER A 242 -33.34 -6.99 -3.60
C SER A 242 -34.16 -5.88 -2.93
N ARG A 243 -35.47 -6.10 -2.74
CA ARG A 243 -36.34 -5.12 -2.05
C ARG A 243 -35.86 -4.85 -0.63
N THR A 244 -35.34 -5.87 0.06
CA THR A 244 -34.80 -5.75 1.42
C THR A 244 -33.57 -4.85 1.46
N VAL A 245 -32.60 -5.07 0.56
CA VAL A 245 -31.39 -4.23 0.50
C VAL A 245 -31.74 -2.79 0.10
N LEU A 246 -32.63 -2.60 -0.89
CA LEU A 246 -33.12 -1.27 -1.27
C LEU A 246 -33.79 -0.55 -0.10
N SER A 247 -34.64 -1.24 0.66
CA SER A 247 -35.29 -0.67 1.85
C SER A 247 -34.26 -0.18 2.87
N GLN A 248 -33.22 -0.95 3.14
CA GLN A 248 -32.13 -0.55 4.05
C GLN A 248 -31.35 0.66 3.52
N LEU A 249 -31.01 0.69 2.23
CA LEU A 249 -30.33 1.83 1.59
C LEU A 249 -31.19 3.11 1.61
N MET A 250 -32.49 2.99 1.33
CA MET A 250 -33.42 4.12 1.34
C MET A 250 -33.63 4.65 2.76
N ASN A 251 -33.73 3.78 3.77
CA ASN A 251 -33.77 4.20 5.17
C ASN A 251 -32.52 5.02 5.54
N LYS A 252 -31.33 4.58 5.12
CA LYS A 252 -30.09 5.32 5.35
C LYS A 252 -30.10 6.68 4.63
N LEU A 253 -30.53 6.76 3.38
CA LEU A 253 -30.65 8.03 2.64
C LEU A 253 -31.65 8.99 3.27
N GLU A 254 -32.82 8.51 3.68
CA GLU A 254 -33.89 9.33 4.26
C GLU A 254 -33.48 9.92 5.62
N ASN A 255 -32.67 9.19 6.39
CA ASN A 255 -32.16 9.65 7.68
C ASN A 255 -31.07 10.72 7.57
N LEU A 256 -30.50 10.95 6.38
CA LEU A 256 -29.52 12.02 6.17
C LEU A 256 -30.15 13.41 6.33
N LYS A 257 -29.35 14.38 6.78
CA LYS A 257 -29.79 15.77 6.98
C LYS A 257 -30.11 16.46 5.65
N ASN A 258 -29.23 16.33 4.66
CA ASN A 258 -29.42 16.90 3.31
C ASN A 258 -28.75 15.99 2.26
N ILE A 259 -29.50 15.56 1.25
CA ILE A 259 -29.04 14.66 0.19
C ILE A 259 -28.93 15.34 -1.18
N MET A 260 -29.54 16.51 -1.36
CA MET A 260 -29.67 17.18 -2.65
C MET A 260 -28.32 17.53 -3.30
N PRO A 261 -27.33 18.13 -2.58
CA PRO A 261 -26.04 18.48 -3.18
C PRO A 261 -25.28 17.27 -3.72
N ASP A 262 -25.23 16.19 -2.94
CA ASP A 262 -24.55 14.95 -3.30
C ASP A 262 -25.23 14.25 -4.48
N ILE A 263 -26.58 14.19 -4.46
CA ILE A 263 -27.35 13.59 -5.55
C ILE A 263 -27.18 14.40 -6.83
N LYS A 264 -27.17 15.74 -6.75
CA LYS A 264 -26.91 16.61 -7.91
C LYS A 264 -25.50 16.42 -8.47
N ARG A 265 -24.49 16.29 -7.60
CA ARG A 265 -23.09 16.04 -7.98
C ARG A 265 -22.94 14.74 -8.77
N TYR A 266 -23.68 13.70 -8.38
CA TYR A 266 -23.68 12.39 -9.05
C TYR A 266 -25.01 12.12 -9.78
N SER A 267 -25.55 13.15 -10.44
CA SER A 267 -26.89 13.11 -11.03
C SER A 267 -27.06 11.98 -12.03
N LYS A 268 -26.06 11.71 -12.88
CA LYS A 268 -26.11 10.64 -13.88
C LYS A 268 -26.21 9.25 -13.22
N PRO A 269 -25.30 8.83 -12.33
CA PRO A 269 -25.44 7.58 -11.58
C PRO A 269 -26.77 7.46 -10.82
N TRP A 270 -27.18 8.50 -10.09
CA TRP A 270 -28.42 8.45 -9.32
C TRP A 270 -29.66 8.35 -10.20
N HIS A 271 -29.72 9.10 -11.29
CA HIS A 271 -30.80 9.01 -12.27
C HIS A 271 -30.91 7.58 -12.82
N SER A 272 -29.78 6.98 -13.22
CA SER A 272 -29.75 5.58 -13.66
C SER A 272 -30.22 4.61 -12.55
N PHE A 273 -29.76 4.78 -11.31
CA PHE A 273 -30.16 3.94 -10.19
C PHE A 273 -31.67 3.99 -9.93
N PHE A 274 -32.23 5.19 -9.82
CA PHE A 274 -33.67 5.36 -9.56
C PHE A 274 -34.52 4.94 -10.76
N LYS A 275 -34.06 5.15 -12.00
CA LYS A 275 -34.73 4.62 -13.19
C LYS A 275 -34.86 3.10 -13.15
N LEU A 276 -33.82 2.39 -12.69
CA LEU A 276 -33.82 0.93 -12.55
C LEU A 276 -34.71 0.44 -11.39
N TYR A 277 -34.69 1.14 -10.26
CA TYR A 277 -35.28 0.65 -9.01
C TYR A 277 -36.58 1.32 -8.56
N ALA A 278 -37.09 2.32 -9.28
CA ALA A 278 -38.28 3.07 -8.90
C ALA A 278 -39.49 2.17 -8.58
N LYS A 279 -39.76 1.12 -9.37
CA LYS A 279 -40.88 0.18 -9.14
C LYS A 279 -40.70 -0.69 -7.89
N LYS A 280 -39.47 -0.79 -7.35
CA LYS A 280 -39.16 -1.56 -6.14
C LYS A 280 -39.17 -0.71 -4.87
N ILE A 281 -39.11 0.62 -4.99
CA ILE A 281 -39.02 1.57 -3.89
C ILE A 281 -40.40 2.18 -3.64
N ASN A 282 -40.86 2.15 -2.38
CA ASN A 282 -42.07 2.88 -1.98
C ASN A 282 -41.70 4.31 -1.56
N PHE A 283 -41.72 5.25 -2.50
CA PHE A 283 -41.33 6.64 -2.25
C PHE A 283 -42.23 7.38 -1.24
N ASN A 284 -43.45 6.92 -0.97
CA ASN A 284 -44.31 7.52 0.06
C ASN A 284 -43.72 7.37 1.47
N LYS A 285 -42.82 6.40 1.67
CA LYS A 285 -42.08 6.22 2.93
C LYS A 285 -40.83 7.10 3.03
N TYR A 286 -40.39 7.71 1.91
CA TYR A 286 -39.10 8.39 1.79
C TYR A 286 -39.26 9.76 1.13
N PRO A 287 -39.88 10.74 1.82
CA PRO A 287 -40.19 12.05 1.24
C PRO A 287 -38.95 12.84 0.83
N LYS A 288 -37.82 12.77 1.57
CA LYS A 288 -36.58 13.44 1.14
C LYS A 288 -36.01 12.80 -0.12
N VAL A 289 -35.99 11.47 -0.17
CA VAL A 289 -35.54 10.73 -1.36
C VAL A 289 -36.44 11.06 -2.55
N ARG A 290 -37.76 11.13 -2.35
CA ARG A 290 -38.73 11.52 -3.38
C ARG A 290 -38.39 12.88 -3.99
N ASN A 291 -38.19 13.90 -3.14
CA ASN A 291 -37.83 15.25 -3.59
C ASN A 291 -36.53 15.26 -4.43
N ALA A 292 -35.51 14.49 -4.01
CA ALA A 292 -34.28 14.37 -4.77
C ALA A 292 -34.45 13.64 -6.11
N VAL A 293 -35.36 12.67 -6.19
CA VAL A 293 -35.74 12.02 -7.45
C VAL A 293 -36.45 13.00 -8.36
N ASP A 294 -37.44 13.75 -7.88
CA ASP A 294 -38.16 14.75 -8.67
C ASP A 294 -37.18 15.78 -9.29
N MET A 295 -36.16 16.21 -8.54
CA MET A 295 -35.03 17.02 -9.08
C MET A 295 -34.26 16.31 -10.22
N LEU A 296 -33.95 15.02 -10.09
CA LEU A 296 -33.18 14.26 -11.09
C LEU A 296 -33.95 14.03 -12.40
N PHE A 297 -35.27 14.04 -12.36
CA PHE A 297 -36.14 13.82 -13.52
C PHE A 297 -36.70 15.14 -14.10
N GLY A 298 -36.29 16.28 -13.57
CA GLY A 298 -36.52 17.61 -14.15
C GLY A 298 -37.73 18.35 -13.59
N ASP A 299 -38.38 17.81 -12.55
CA ASP A 299 -39.53 18.44 -11.92
C ASP A 299 -39.13 19.64 -11.04
N ILE A 300 -37.86 19.69 -10.60
CA ILE A 300 -37.31 20.74 -9.71
C ILE A 300 -35.90 21.14 -10.16
N SER A 301 -35.61 22.45 -10.21
CA SER A 301 -34.25 22.98 -10.43
C SER A 301 -33.51 23.19 -9.11
N TYR A 302 -32.20 22.90 -9.11
CA TYR A 302 -31.35 23.04 -7.93
C TYR A 302 -29.92 23.45 -8.33
N MET A 303 -29.45 24.57 -7.76
CA MET A 303 -28.06 25.02 -7.84
C MET A 303 -27.34 24.67 -6.54
N THR A 304 -26.18 24.02 -6.63
CA THR A 304 -25.38 23.66 -5.45
C THR A 304 -24.59 24.87 -4.96
N GLU A 305 -24.41 24.99 -3.64
CA GLU A 305 -23.55 26.03 -3.04
C GLU A 305 -22.12 25.98 -3.58
N ARG A 306 -21.56 24.77 -3.75
CA ARG A 306 -20.25 24.56 -4.40
C ARG A 306 -20.19 25.10 -5.82
N GLY A 307 -21.26 24.97 -6.59
CA GLY A 307 -21.35 25.52 -7.95
C GLY A 307 -21.19 27.03 -7.95
N LYS A 308 -21.88 27.71 -7.02
CA LYS A 308 -21.79 29.17 -6.85
C LYS A 308 -20.37 29.61 -6.47
N ILE A 309 -19.75 28.92 -5.52
CA ILE A 309 -18.37 29.22 -5.08
C ILE A 309 -17.37 29.08 -6.25
N ASN A 310 -17.49 28.01 -7.05
CA ASN A 310 -16.59 27.80 -8.19
C ASN A 310 -16.68 28.93 -9.24
N GLU A 311 -17.87 29.49 -9.45
CA GLU A 311 -18.05 30.65 -10.33
C GLU A 311 -17.40 31.91 -9.73
N GLN A 312 -17.49 32.09 -8.41
CA GLN A 312 -16.90 33.21 -7.68
C GLN A 312 -15.36 33.18 -7.70
N ILE A 313 -14.71 32.00 -7.61
CA ILE A 313 -13.23 31.86 -7.60
C ILE A 313 -12.56 32.58 -8.79
N ASN A 314 -13.19 32.58 -9.97
CA ASN A 314 -12.62 33.22 -11.16
C ASN A 314 -12.63 34.76 -11.09
N ARG A 315 -13.46 35.33 -10.22
CA ARG A 315 -13.58 36.78 -10.00
C ARG A 315 -12.78 37.26 -8.79
N LEU A 316 -12.11 36.35 -8.08
CA LEU A 316 -11.33 36.64 -6.87
C LEU A 316 -10.42 37.88 -6.99
N PRO A 317 -9.61 38.07 -8.06
CA PRO A 317 -8.71 39.23 -8.15
C PRO A 317 -9.43 40.58 -8.26
N THR A 318 -10.72 40.56 -8.63
CA THR A 318 -11.55 41.76 -8.87
C THR A 318 -12.60 41.99 -7.80
N MET A 319 -12.67 41.12 -6.77
CA MET A 319 -13.63 41.26 -5.68
C MET A 319 -13.33 42.52 -4.85
N SER A 320 -14.38 43.28 -4.59
CA SER A 320 -14.39 44.27 -3.52
C SER A 320 -14.18 43.60 -2.16
N GLU A 321 -13.90 44.43 -1.15
CA GLU A 321 -13.64 43.93 0.21
C GLU A 321 -14.83 43.15 0.80
N GLU A 322 -16.06 43.64 0.56
CA GLU A 322 -17.30 43.00 1.00
C GLU A 322 -17.59 41.68 0.26
N GLU A 323 -17.33 41.65 -1.06
CA GLU A 323 -17.49 40.42 -1.85
C GLU A 323 -16.51 39.33 -1.39
N LEU A 324 -15.28 39.71 -1.04
CA LEU A 324 -14.27 38.79 -0.52
C LEU A 324 -14.68 38.21 0.84
N ASP A 325 -15.20 39.03 1.76
CA ASP A 325 -15.68 38.57 3.06
C ASP A 325 -16.82 37.55 2.92
N ASN A 326 -17.76 37.84 2.03
CA ASN A 326 -18.87 36.94 1.72
C ASN A 326 -18.37 35.63 1.08
N PHE A 327 -17.46 35.70 0.11
CA PHE A 327 -16.86 34.54 -0.53
C PHE A 327 -16.16 33.62 0.49
N ILE A 328 -15.33 34.18 1.38
CA ILE A 328 -14.61 33.40 2.39
C ILE A 328 -15.59 32.78 3.38
N LYS A 329 -16.61 33.52 3.82
CA LYS A 329 -17.65 33.01 4.71
C LYS A 329 -18.43 31.85 4.10
N GLU A 330 -18.78 31.94 2.81
CA GLU A 330 -19.46 30.86 2.08
C GLU A 330 -18.54 29.64 1.87
N TYR A 331 -17.29 29.87 1.49
CA TYR A 331 -16.38 28.79 1.11
C TYR A 331 -15.80 28.05 2.32
N THR A 332 -15.56 28.73 3.44
CA THR A 332 -15.02 28.10 4.66
C THR A 332 -15.97 27.09 5.27
N VAL A 333 -17.27 27.05 4.93
CA VAL A 333 -18.17 25.93 5.30
C VAL A 333 -17.68 24.59 4.71
N PHE A 334 -16.97 24.65 3.58
CA PHE A 334 -16.34 23.50 2.91
C PHE A 334 -14.85 23.40 3.27
N TYR A 335 -14.55 23.34 4.58
CA TYR A 335 -13.20 23.40 5.17
C TYR A 335 -12.13 22.62 4.37
N GLY A 336 -12.45 21.37 4.00
CA GLY A 336 -11.52 20.49 3.30
C GLY A 336 -11.22 20.89 1.85
N ASP A 337 -12.15 21.55 1.16
CA ASP A 337 -11.91 22.07 -0.19
C ASP A 337 -11.14 23.40 -0.10
N TYR A 338 -11.50 24.26 0.87
CA TYR A 338 -10.80 25.51 1.11
C TYR A 338 -9.30 25.30 1.37
N ILE A 339 -8.96 24.34 2.24
CA ILE A 339 -7.57 23.98 2.55
C ILE A 339 -6.84 23.45 1.31
N ARG A 340 -7.49 22.62 0.48
CA ARG A 340 -6.86 22.07 -0.73
C ARG A 340 -6.60 23.12 -1.80
N GLU A 341 -7.46 24.14 -1.87
CA GLU A 341 -7.36 25.22 -2.85
C GLU A 341 -6.58 26.44 -2.33
N ILE A 342 -6.17 26.50 -1.06
CA ILE A 342 -5.59 27.72 -0.48
C ILE A 342 -4.40 28.27 -1.27
N LEU A 343 -3.49 27.40 -1.74
CA LEU A 343 -2.35 27.83 -2.56
C LEU A 343 -2.80 28.38 -3.92
N SER A 344 -3.84 27.79 -4.51
CA SER A 344 -4.45 28.24 -5.77
C SER A 344 -5.18 29.58 -5.59
N LEU A 345 -5.89 29.76 -4.47
CA LEU A 345 -6.55 31.02 -4.11
C LEU A 345 -5.53 32.14 -3.91
N LEU A 346 -4.48 31.90 -3.11
CA LEU A 346 -3.41 32.87 -2.89
C LEU A 346 -2.68 33.23 -4.19
N ASN A 347 -2.48 32.27 -5.09
CA ASN A 347 -1.83 32.50 -6.38
C ASN A 347 -2.68 33.34 -7.35
N LYS A 348 -4.00 33.39 -7.15
CA LYS A 348 -4.92 34.24 -7.93
C LYS A 348 -5.20 35.59 -7.27
N ALA A 349 -5.05 35.67 -5.95
CA ALA A 349 -5.40 36.83 -5.16
C ALA A 349 -4.34 37.94 -5.25
N ASN A 350 -4.78 39.17 -5.03
CA ASN A 350 -3.88 40.31 -4.83
C ASN A 350 -3.36 40.35 -3.38
N GLU A 351 -2.23 41.01 -3.14
CA GLU A 351 -1.59 41.06 -1.81
C GLU A 351 -2.53 41.56 -0.70
N ASN A 352 -3.37 42.55 -0.98
CA ASN A 352 -4.34 43.09 -0.03
C ASN A 352 -5.44 42.10 0.39
N GLN A 353 -5.56 40.96 -0.31
CA GLN A 353 -6.56 39.92 -0.03
C GLN A 353 -5.97 38.76 0.81
N TYR A 354 -4.64 38.67 0.94
CA TYR A 354 -3.97 37.53 1.58
C TYR A 354 -4.39 37.35 3.04
N GLU A 355 -4.44 38.43 3.82
CA GLU A 355 -4.82 38.35 5.25
C GLU A 355 -6.18 37.68 5.45
N LYS A 356 -7.19 38.06 4.65
CA LYS A 356 -8.53 37.50 4.76
C LYS A 356 -8.55 36.02 4.38
N LEU A 357 -7.80 35.63 3.34
CA LEU A 357 -7.67 34.22 2.95
C LEU A 357 -6.97 33.37 4.03
N LEU A 358 -5.93 33.93 4.66
CA LEU A 358 -5.21 33.26 5.74
C LEU A 358 -6.06 33.12 7.02
N LEU A 359 -6.85 34.14 7.37
CA LEU A 359 -7.87 34.03 8.44
C LEU A 359 -8.92 32.96 8.12
N GLY A 360 -9.32 32.84 6.85
CA GLY A 360 -10.17 31.75 6.39
C GLY A 360 -9.51 30.38 6.61
N LEU A 361 -8.22 30.26 6.35
CA LEU A 361 -7.44 29.05 6.57
C LEU A 361 -7.38 28.68 8.05
N GLU A 362 -7.04 29.63 8.93
CA GLU A 362 -6.99 29.44 10.39
C GLU A 362 -8.31 28.91 10.94
N ASN A 363 -9.45 29.40 10.42
CA ASN A 363 -10.78 28.94 10.82
C ASN A 363 -11.13 27.51 10.36
N CYS A 364 -10.37 26.95 9.41
CA CYS A 364 -10.61 25.65 8.81
C CYS A 364 -9.67 24.56 9.35
N VAL A 365 -8.44 24.89 9.76
CA VAL A 365 -7.40 23.90 10.02
C VAL A 365 -7.76 22.93 11.15
N THR A 366 -8.57 23.31 12.14
CA THR A 366 -9.00 22.40 13.23
C THR A 366 -10.24 21.56 12.90
N LYS A 367 -10.85 21.75 11.72
CA LYS A 367 -12.12 21.10 11.34
C LYS A 367 -11.97 20.02 10.28
N VAL A 368 -10.73 19.71 9.89
CA VAL A 368 -10.43 18.69 8.88
C VAL A 368 -9.51 17.64 9.47
N ASN A 369 -9.60 16.44 8.92
CA ASN A 369 -8.65 15.37 9.24
C ASN A 369 -7.21 15.84 9.00
N THR A 370 -6.31 15.62 9.97
CA THR A 370 -4.90 16.02 9.94
C THR A 370 -4.17 15.57 8.68
N ARG A 371 -4.57 14.43 8.07
CA ARG A 371 -4.05 13.97 6.77
C ARG A 371 -4.09 15.06 5.71
N ILE A 372 -5.14 15.87 5.66
CA ILE A 372 -5.31 16.94 4.66
C ILE A 372 -4.30 18.06 4.93
N LEU A 373 -4.03 18.36 6.19
CA LEU A 373 -3.01 19.33 6.59
C LEU A 373 -1.62 18.86 6.20
N PHE A 374 -1.29 17.58 6.41
CA PHE A 374 -0.01 17.02 5.98
C PHE A 374 0.15 16.96 4.44
N GLN A 375 -0.94 16.80 3.68
CA GLN A 375 -0.91 16.94 2.22
C GLN A 375 -0.54 18.37 1.79
N LEU A 376 -1.10 19.38 2.46
CA LEU A 376 -0.74 20.78 2.22
C LEU A 376 0.69 21.09 2.69
N TYR A 377 1.10 20.55 3.85
CA TYR A 377 2.47 20.66 4.36
C TYR A 377 3.49 20.11 3.34
N ASP A 378 3.29 18.88 2.88
CA ASP A 378 4.14 18.21 1.87
C ASP A 378 4.25 19.07 0.60
N ARG A 379 3.14 19.66 0.18
CA ARG A 379 3.11 20.56 -0.98
C ARG A 379 3.95 21.81 -0.76
N ILE A 380 3.84 22.46 0.41
CA ILE A 380 4.55 23.70 0.73
C ILE A 380 6.06 23.47 0.81
N ILE A 381 6.51 22.43 1.52
CA ILE A 381 7.95 22.16 1.65
C ILE A 381 8.61 21.86 0.30
N ASN A 382 7.89 21.21 -0.62
CA ASN A 382 8.39 20.92 -1.97
C ASN A 382 8.38 22.15 -2.87
N LEU A 383 7.42 23.07 -2.72
CA LEU A 383 7.46 24.38 -3.39
C LEU A 383 8.67 25.20 -2.92
N LYS A 384 8.91 25.27 -1.61
CA LYS A 384 10.05 25.99 -1.01
C LYS A 384 11.39 25.39 -1.41
N ALA A 385 11.48 24.07 -1.49
CA ALA A 385 12.70 23.41 -1.92
C ALA A 385 13.09 23.80 -3.36
N ASN A 386 12.11 24.14 -4.20
CA ASN A 386 12.26 24.61 -5.58
C ASN A 386 13.28 23.79 -6.38
N ASN A 387 13.29 22.47 -6.15
CA ASN A 387 14.23 21.58 -6.79
C ASN A 387 13.75 21.28 -8.21
N LYS A 388 14.37 21.92 -9.20
CA LYS A 388 14.02 21.77 -10.63
C LYS A 388 14.16 20.35 -11.17
N THR A 389 14.92 19.48 -10.50
CA THR A 389 15.02 18.06 -10.89
C THR A 389 13.90 17.20 -10.32
N VAL A 390 13.02 17.75 -9.47
CA VAL A 390 11.90 17.04 -8.86
C VAL A 390 10.61 17.49 -9.55
N PRO A 391 9.99 16.64 -10.38
CA PRO A 391 8.75 16.99 -11.07
C PRO A 391 7.56 17.04 -10.10
N ARG A 392 6.52 17.78 -10.48
CA ARG A 392 5.25 17.77 -9.75
C ARG A 392 4.43 16.56 -10.19
N LEU A 393 4.36 15.54 -9.34
CA LEU A 393 3.49 14.38 -9.55
C LEU A 393 2.21 14.45 -8.72
N VAL A 394 1.11 14.02 -9.32
CA VAL A 394 -0.17 13.84 -8.64
C VAL A 394 -0.74 12.45 -8.91
N ASN A 395 -1.26 11.79 -7.89
CA ASN A 395 -2.03 10.56 -8.08
C ASN A 395 -3.50 10.91 -8.34
N SER A 396 -4.06 10.38 -9.43
CA SER A 396 -5.45 10.54 -9.80
C SER A 396 -6.07 9.19 -10.15
N LYS A 397 -6.82 8.62 -9.20
CA LYS A 397 -7.44 7.29 -9.30
C LYS A 397 -6.42 6.17 -9.57
N GLY A 398 -5.38 6.08 -8.74
CA GLY A 398 -4.33 5.08 -8.87
C GLY A 398 -3.28 5.39 -9.94
N LYS A 399 -3.45 6.48 -10.71
CA LYS A 399 -2.56 6.84 -11.81
C LYS A 399 -1.73 8.06 -11.45
N TRP A 400 -0.41 7.91 -11.46
CA TRP A 400 0.54 9.02 -11.30
C TRP A 400 0.62 9.84 -12.59
N ARG A 401 0.50 11.16 -12.47
CA ARG A 401 0.57 12.11 -13.59
C ARG A 401 1.56 13.20 -13.27
N ILE A 402 2.43 13.48 -14.22
CA ILE A 402 3.33 14.63 -14.20
C ILE A 402 2.53 15.85 -14.64
N LEU A 403 2.56 16.91 -13.83
CA LEU A 403 1.91 18.18 -14.13
C LEU A 403 2.95 19.30 -14.12
N GLN A 404 2.68 20.35 -14.88
CA GLN A 404 3.44 21.57 -14.76
C GLN A 404 3.19 22.22 -13.40
N GLU A 405 4.22 22.88 -12.89
CA GLU A 405 4.08 23.73 -11.70
C GLU A 405 3.22 24.95 -12.07
N SER A 406 2.22 25.23 -11.24
CA SER A 406 1.21 26.28 -11.46
C SER A 406 1.12 27.26 -10.29
N ILE A 407 1.90 27.04 -9.23
CA ILE A 407 1.93 27.88 -8.03
C ILE A 407 3.25 28.63 -8.00
N ASN A 408 3.16 29.96 -7.92
CA ASN A 408 4.28 30.87 -7.77
C ASN A 408 3.96 31.87 -6.64
N LEU A 409 4.43 31.57 -5.44
CA LEU A 409 4.22 32.37 -4.23
C LEU A 409 5.56 32.68 -3.58
N SER A 410 5.64 33.79 -2.84
CA SER A 410 6.85 34.13 -2.10
C SER A 410 7.10 33.16 -0.94
N ASP A 411 8.38 32.96 -0.58
CA ASP A 411 8.75 32.14 0.57
C ASP A 411 8.14 32.67 1.87
N GLU A 412 7.99 33.98 2.00
CA GLU A 412 7.31 34.61 3.14
C GLU A 412 5.86 34.13 3.26
N LEU A 413 5.10 34.17 2.17
CA LEU A 413 3.70 33.72 2.18
C LEU A 413 3.60 32.21 2.41
N LEU A 414 4.49 31.41 1.79
CA LEU A 414 4.56 29.97 2.04
C LEU A 414 4.86 29.64 3.51
N ASN A 415 5.76 30.41 4.15
CA ASN A 415 6.04 30.26 5.59
C ASN A 415 4.82 30.57 6.45
N ARG A 416 4.06 31.61 6.11
CA ARG A 416 2.83 31.96 6.84
C ARG A 416 1.78 30.86 6.74
N VAL A 417 1.55 30.32 5.54
CA VAL A 417 0.64 29.17 5.36
C VAL A 417 1.14 27.96 6.12
N LEU A 418 2.44 27.66 6.05
CA LEU A 418 3.04 26.52 6.77
C LEU A 418 2.85 26.63 8.28
N GLN A 419 3.03 27.83 8.85
CA GLN A 419 2.84 28.10 10.27
C GLN A 419 1.39 27.83 10.70
N ILE A 420 0.41 28.34 9.95
CA ILE A 420 -1.03 28.10 10.22
C ILE A 420 -1.36 26.60 10.16
N VAL A 421 -0.79 25.89 9.18
CA VAL A 421 -0.95 24.44 9.04
C VAL A 421 -0.35 23.69 10.22
N GLU A 422 0.89 24.03 10.63
CA GLU A 422 1.54 23.43 11.79
C GLU A 422 0.78 23.67 13.09
N ASP A 423 0.30 24.88 13.31
CA ASP A 423 -0.45 25.23 14.51
C ASP A 423 -1.82 24.54 14.54
N GLY A 424 -2.45 24.38 13.38
CA GLY A 424 -3.64 23.55 13.21
C GLY A 424 -3.39 22.08 13.58
N ILE A 425 -2.31 21.48 13.07
CA ILE A 425 -1.89 20.11 13.41
C ILE A 425 -1.64 19.99 14.92
N LYS A 426 -0.81 20.88 15.48
CA LYS A 426 -0.48 20.89 16.93
C LYS A 426 -1.73 21.03 17.79
N THR A 427 -2.68 21.87 17.40
CA THR A 427 -3.94 22.05 18.13
C THR A 427 -4.77 20.78 18.15
N GLN A 428 -4.94 20.12 17.00
CA GLN A 428 -5.68 18.85 16.94
C GLN A 428 -4.98 17.73 17.72
N LEU A 429 -3.66 17.64 17.65
CA LEU A 429 -2.90 16.62 18.39
C LEU A 429 -3.01 16.80 19.92
N LYS A 430 -3.14 18.04 20.43
CA LYS A 430 -3.34 18.32 21.85
C LYS A 430 -4.66 17.80 22.41
N GLU A 431 -5.67 17.57 21.56
CA GLU A 431 -6.96 17.02 21.99
C GLU A 431 -6.86 15.52 22.34
N LYS A 432 -5.80 14.85 21.88
CA LYS A 432 -5.53 13.44 22.20
C LYS A 432 -4.88 13.30 23.57
N GLY A 433 -4.97 12.10 24.16
CA GLY A 433 -4.43 11.81 25.49
C GLY A 433 -2.92 12.09 25.63
N SER A 434 -2.51 12.44 26.85
CA SER A 434 -1.11 12.67 27.23
C SER A 434 -0.25 11.43 26.98
N LEU A 435 0.98 11.65 26.52
CA LEU A 435 1.96 10.61 26.19
C LEU A 435 3.06 10.43 27.25
N GLY A 436 3.12 11.32 28.26
CA GLY A 436 4.20 11.29 29.25
C GLY A 436 5.58 11.51 28.61
N LYS A 437 6.59 10.77 29.06
CA LYS A 437 7.94 10.74 28.45
C LYS A 437 7.95 9.84 27.23
N VAL A 438 8.35 10.38 26.09
CA VAL A 438 8.37 9.68 24.80
C VAL A 438 9.79 9.46 24.33
N TYR A 439 10.17 8.22 24.03
CA TYR A 439 11.40 7.89 23.33
C TYR A 439 11.08 7.56 21.87
N ILE A 440 11.82 8.17 20.93
CA ILE A 440 11.69 7.91 19.50
C ILE A 440 13.05 7.53 18.94
N ASP A 441 13.16 6.31 18.40
CA ASP A 441 14.40 5.89 17.75
C ASP A 441 14.71 6.72 16.50
N ARG A 442 15.99 6.92 16.20
CA ARG A 442 16.42 7.70 15.04
C ARG A 442 16.06 7.02 13.71
N SER A 443 15.84 5.70 13.67
CA SER A 443 15.43 5.00 12.44
C SER A 443 14.14 5.56 11.83
N TYR A 444 13.26 6.17 12.63
CA TYR A 444 12.02 6.78 12.13
C TYR A 444 12.27 7.98 11.21
N LYS A 445 13.49 8.54 11.16
CA LYS A 445 13.86 9.58 10.19
C LYS A 445 13.98 9.04 8.77
N ASP A 446 14.23 7.74 8.64
CA ASP A 446 14.34 7.07 7.35
C ASP A 446 12.98 6.53 6.88
N ILE A 447 11.91 6.71 7.66
CA ILE A 447 10.55 6.27 7.35
C ILE A 447 9.67 7.48 7.04
N MET A 448 9.08 7.51 5.85
CA MET A 448 8.32 8.67 5.38
C MET A 448 6.88 8.64 5.88
N LEU A 449 6.29 9.81 6.16
CA LEU A 449 4.87 9.88 6.44
C LEU A 449 4.06 9.57 5.18
N THR A 450 3.07 8.69 5.30
CA THR A 450 2.09 8.40 4.24
C THR A 450 0.80 9.13 4.51
N THR A 451 0.14 9.56 3.43
CA THR A 451 -1.25 10.01 3.49
C THR A 451 -2.18 9.04 2.75
N SER A 452 -1.71 7.87 2.27
CA SER A 452 -2.56 6.88 1.59
C SER A 452 -1.83 5.56 1.32
N GLU A 453 -2.47 4.43 1.65
CA GLU A 453 -1.99 3.06 1.39
C GLU A 453 -2.79 2.33 0.29
N LYS A 454 -3.74 3.02 -0.37
CA LYS A 454 -4.72 2.44 -1.31
C LYS A 454 -4.15 1.48 -2.36
N ASP A 455 -2.94 1.74 -2.86
CA ASP A 455 -2.31 1.01 -3.97
C ASP A 455 -1.03 0.28 -3.53
N SER A 456 -0.81 0.09 -2.22
CA SER A 456 0.38 -0.56 -1.70
C SER A 456 0.28 -2.09 -1.85
N ASN A 457 1.38 -2.73 -2.26
CA ASN A 457 1.50 -4.20 -2.32
C ASN A 457 1.62 -4.80 -0.91
N VAL A 458 1.43 -6.11 -0.79
CA VAL A 458 1.53 -6.77 0.51
C VAL A 458 2.98 -7.07 0.82
N SER A 459 3.41 -6.81 2.06
CA SER A 459 4.71 -7.23 2.58
C SER A 459 4.58 -7.72 4.00
N LEU A 460 5.49 -8.60 4.43
CA LEU A 460 5.64 -8.96 5.84
C LEU A 460 6.38 -7.85 6.64
N ARG A 461 7.00 -6.89 5.94
CA ARG A 461 7.69 -5.73 6.52
C ARG A 461 7.27 -4.46 5.76
N PRO A 462 5.99 -4.07 5.84
CA PRO A 462 5.48 -2.95 5.06
C PRO A 462 6.16 -1.63 5.46
N MET A 463 6.62 -0.86 4.46
CA MET A 463 7.09 0.51 4.60
C MET A 463 6.27 1.46 3.73
N THR A 464 6.47 2.76 3.91
CA THR A 464 5.79 3.80 3.14
C THR A 464 6.67 4.33 2.01
N ARG A 465 6.04 4.84 0.94
CA ARG A 465 6.75 5.34 -0.25
C ARG A 465 7.79 6.42 0.09
N GLY A 466 9.00 6.25 -0.43
CA GLY A 466 10.17 7.09 -0.19
C GLY A 466 10.97 6.71 1.06
N SER A 467 10.53 5.72 1.85
CA SER A 467 11.29 5.23 3.01
C SER A 467 12.58 4.55 2.57
N ARG A 468 13.60 4.63 3.44
CA ARG A 468 14.94 4.10 3.19
C ARG A 468 15.24 2.97 4.15
N ILE A 469 15.69 1.84 3.61
CA ILE A 469 16.05 0.65 4.37
C ILE A 469 17.50 0.33 4.05
N LYS A 470 18.38 0.32 5.06
CA LYS A 470 19.78 -0.06 4.85
C LYS A 470 19.89 -1.56 4.64
N PHE A 471 20.68 -1.96 3.65
CA PHE A 471 21.12 -3.33 3.47
C PHE A 471 22.55 -3.52 3.97
N ASN A 472 22.99 -4.78 4.11
CA ASN A 472 24.31 -5.09 4.64
C ASN A 472 25.41 -4.54 3.71
N PRO A 473 26.35 -3.69 4.18
CA PRO A 473 27.41 -3.14 3.35
C PRO A 473 28.42 -4.20 2.87
N ASN A 474 28.44 -5.39 3.48
CA ASN A 474 29.26 -6.52 3.05
C ASN A 474 28.54 -7.41 2.01
N THR A 475 27.36 -7.01 1.54
CA THR A 475 26.67 -7.70 0.44
C THR A 475 27.49 -7.60 -0.84
N GLU A 476 27.81 -8.76 -1.42
CA GLU A 476 28.59 -8.87 -2.64
C GLU A 476 27.69 -9.08 -3.87
N VAL A 477 26.52 -9.71 -3.65
CA VAL A 477 25.50 -9.98 -4.67
C VAL A 477 24.12 -9.59 -4.14
N LEU A 478 23.40 -8.79 -4.93
CA LEU A 478 21.96 -8.59 -4.73
C LEU A 478 21.21 -9.46 -5.74
N ARG A 479 20.39 -10.39 -5.28
CA ARG A 479 19.54 -11.23 -6.15
C ARG A 479 18.11 -10.73 -6.10
N PHE A 480 17.64 -10.14 -7.18
CA PHE A 480 16.21 -9.93 -7.38
C PHE A 480 15.57 -11.26 -7.76
N PHE A 481 14.34 -11.48 -7.31
CA PHE A 481 13.55 -12.63 -7.72
C PHE A 481 12.09 -12.26 -7.97
N VAL A 482 11.44 -13.03 -8.86
CA VAL A 482 9.99 -13.09 -8.98
C VAL A 482 9.54 -14.54 -9.09
N ALA A 483 8.41 -14.83 -8.48
CA ALA A 483 7.77 -16.13 -8.43
C ALA A 483 6.30 -15.98 -8.78
N TRP A 484 5.76 -16.87 -9.61
CA TRP A 484 4.35 -16.85 -9.97
C TRP A 484 3.85 -18.23 -10.35
N LYS A 485 2.52 -18.38 -10.49
CA LYS A 485 1.86 -19.58 -10.99
C LYS A 485 0.78 -19.19 -11.99
N ASN A 486 0.49 -20.10 -12.93
CA ASN A 486 -0.67 -19.98 -13.83
C ASN A 486 -1.99 -19.82 -13.06
N LEU A 487 -2.99 -19.27 -13.75
CA LEU A 487 -4.33 -19.09 -13.19
C LEU A 487 -4.95 -20.44 -12.83
N ASP A 488 -5.61 -20.50 -11.67
CA ASP A 488 -6.37 -21.69 -11.30
C ASP A 488 -7.71 -21.78 -12.06
N GLU A 489 -8.32 -22.97 -12.07
CA GLU A 489 -9.59 -23.21 -12.76
C GLU A 489 -10.73 -22.28 -12.34
N LYS A 490 -10.73 -21.84 -11.08
CA LYS A 490 -11.77 -20.97 -10.55
C LYS A 490 -11.60 -19.58 -11.14
N THR A 491 -10.40 -19.02 -11.07
CA THR A 491 -10.06 -17.72 -11.65
C THR A 491 -10.28 -17.70 -13.16
N LEU A 492 -9.90 -18.77 -13.87
CA LEU A 492 -10.17 -18.92 -15.30
C LEU A 492 -11.65 -18.75 -15.65
N LYS A 493 -12.54 -19.41 -14.89
CA LYS A 493 -13.99 -19.31 -15.07
C LYS A 493 -14.54 -17.94 -14.68
N GLU A 494 -14.03 -17.35 -13.60
CA GLU A 494 -14.46 -16.03 -13.12
C GLU A 494 -14.09 -14.90 -14.10
N LEU A 495 -12.92 -14.99 -14.73
CA LEU A 495 -12.43 -13.99 -15.68
C LEU A 495 -12.90 -14.22 -17.12
N ASN A 496 -13.52 -15.37 -17.44
CA ASN A 496 -13.69 -15.83 -18.81
C ASN A 496 -12.36 -15.71 -19.60
N ALA A 497 -11.29 -16.16 -18.95
CA ALA A 497 -9.92 -15.98 -19.42
C ALA A 497 -9.68 -16.70 -20.77
N TYR A 498 -8.87 -16.09 -21.61
CA TYR A 498 -8.53 -16.61 -22.94
C TYR A 498 -7.38 -17.63 -22.90
N SER A 499 -6.62 -17.66 -21.80
CA SER A 499 -5.52 -18.60 -21.55
C SER A 499 -5.29 -18.77 -20.04
N ASP A 500 -4.87 -19.95 -19.60
CA ASP A 500 -4.42 -20.25 -18.24
C ASP A 500 -2.98 -19.80 -17.97
N ARG A 501 -2.18 -19.70 -19.02
CA ARG A 501 -0.79 -19.27 -18.98
C ARG A 501 -0.67 -17.89 -18.34
N VAL A 502 0.28 -17.74 -17.43
CA VAL A 502 0.69 -16.44 -16.88
C VAL A 502 2.17 -16.24 -17.17
N ASP A 503 2.48 -15.05 -17.66
CA ASP A 503 3.79 -14.67 -18.19
C ASP A 503 4.23 -13.40 -17.46
N VAL A 504 5.18 -13.54 -16.52
CA VAL A 504 5.62 -12.46 -15.62
C VAL A 504 7.12 -12.30 -15.76
N ASP A 505 7.54 -11.10 -16.15
CA ASP A 505 8.94 -10.78 -16.33
C ASP A 505 9.53 -10.06 -15.14
N LEU A 506 10.78 -10.43 -14.84
CA LEU A 506 11.67 -9.66 -13.98
C LEU A 506 12.61 -8.80 -14.84
N SER A 507 12.80 -7.54 -14.44
CA SER A 507 13.79 -6.65 -15.06
C SER A 507 14.58 -5.88 -14.00
N ALA A 508 15.87 -5.65 -14.29
CA ALA A 508 16.76 -4.79 -13.51
C ALA A 508 17.20 -3.60 -14.37
N LEU A 509 16.72 -2.40 -14.03
CA LEU A 509 17.00 -1.17 -14.77
C LEU A 509 18.04 -0.35 -14.02
N THR A 510 19.08 0.12 -14.72
CA THR A 510 20.18 0.89 -14.14
C THR A 510 20.03 2.38 -14.44
N PHE A 511 20.41 3.22 -13.47
CA PHE A 511 20.36 4.67 -13.60
C PHE A 511 21.62 5.32 -13.04
N ASP A 512 21.97 6.47 -13.62
CA ASP A 512 23.08 7.29 -13.16
C ASP A 512 22.77 8.05 -11.86
N ALA A 513 23.72 8.85 -11.39
CA ALA A 513 23.53 9.70 -10.22
C ALA A 513 22.44 10.78 -10.38
N ASN A 514 21.98 11.07 -11.60
CA ASN A 514 20.88 11.99 -11.90
C ASN A 514 19.52 11.29 -12.04
N LEU A 515 19.45 9.96 -11.85
CA LEU A 515 18.29 9.12 -12.15
C LEU A 515 17.90 9.18 -13.64
N GLU A 516 18.88 9.34 -14.52
CA GLU A 516 18.72 9.10 -15.95
C GLU A 516 18.96 7.61 -16.23
N PHE A 517 18.06 7.03 -17.01
CA PHE A 517 18.14 5.63 -17.44
C PHE A 517 19.42 5.36 -18.24
N ASN A 518 20.14 4.30 -17.87
CA ASN A 518 21.39 3.89 -18.52
C ASN A 518 21.20 2.63 -19.38
N ASP A 519 20.79 1.53 -18.75
CA ASP A 519 20.72 0.20 -19.36
C ASP A 519 19.74 -0.69 -18.59
N VAL A 520 19.42 -1.86 -19.15
CA VAL A 520 18.45 -2.82 -18.58
C VAL A 520 18.90 -4.26 -18.77
N VAL A 521 18.67 -5.10 -17.76
CA VAL A 521 18.72 -6.56 -17.89
C VAL A 521 17.29 -7.08 -17.81
N ALA A 522 16.88 -7.80 -18.86
CA ALA A 522 15.53 -8.33 -19.07
C ALA A 522 15.58 -9.50 -20.08
N TYR A 523 14.44 -10.13 -20.37
CA TYR A 523 14.39 -11.28 -21.29
C TYR A 523 15.00 -11.01 -22.68
N TYR A 524 14.88 -9.78 -23.19
CA TYR A 524 15.44 -9.35 -24.48
C TYR A 524 16.91 -8.89 -24.41
N ASN A 525 17.51 -8.85 -23.22
CA ASN A 525 18.87 -8.37 -22.97
C ASN A 525 19.50 -9.11 -21.78
N GLN A 526 19.67 -10.43 -21.93
CA GLN A 526 19.95 -11.35 -20.82
C GLN A 526 21.39 -11.29 -20.28
N LYS A 527 22.34 -10.80 -21.08
CA LYS A 527 23.77 -10.78 -20.72
C LYS A 527 24.32 -9.37 -20.69
N LYS A 528 24.75 -8.94 -19.51
CA LYS A 528 25.44 -7.66 -19.28
C LYS A 528 26.56 -7.83 -18.27
N SER A 529 27.59 -7.00 -18.38
CA SER A 529 28.66 -6.98 -17.37
C SER A 529 28.08 -6.72 -15.99
N TYR A 530 28.49 -7.55 -15.02
CA TYR A 530 28.05 -7.48 -13.62
C TYR A 530 26.58 -7.83 -13.37
N PHE A 531 25.92 -8.47 -14.33
CA PHE A 531 24.60 -9.04 -14.14
C PHE A 531 24.54 -10.48 -14.63
N ALA A 532 23.70 -11.29 -14.01
CA ALA A 532 23.32 -12.61 -14.52
C ALA A 532 21.80 -12.78 -14.44
N PHE A 533 21.16 -13.12 -15.56
CA PHE A 533 19.72 -13.40 -15.60
C PHE A 533 19.49 -14.91 -15.67
N SER A 534 18.59 -15.43 -14.86
CA SER A 534 18.37 -16.88 -14.73
C SER A 534 17.70 -17.52 -15.95
N GLY A 535 17.37 -16.77 -16.99
CA GLY A 535 16.54 -17.21 -18.12
C GLY A 535 15.07 -16.84 -17.91
N ASP A 536 14.35 -16.73 -19.02
CA ASP A 536 12.94 -16.30 -19.07
C ASP A 536 12.01 -17.52 -19.21
N ILE A 537 11.08 -17.66 -18.27
CA ILE A 537 10.03 -18.68 -18.26
C ILE A 537 8.70 -18.03 -18.64
N THR A 538 8.02 -18.56 -19.65
CA THR A 538 6.75 -17.95 -20.14
C THR A 538 5.49 -18.70 -19.73
N ASN A 539 5.64 -19.86 -19.07
CA ASN A 539 4.53 -20.72 -18.65
C ASN A 539 4.85 -21.42 -17.32
N ALA A 540 3.99 -21.22 -16.30
CA ALA A 540 4.25 -21.63 -14.92
C ALA A 540 3.15 -22.55 -14.34
N PRO A 541 2.89 -23.75 -14.92
CA PRO A 541 1.81 -24.64 -14.47
C PRO A 541 2.03 -25.15 -13.04
N GLU A 542 3.27 -25.44 -12.65
CA GLU A 542 3.65 -25.83 -11.27
C GLU A 542 4.29 -24.66 -10.48
N GLY A 543 4.26 -23.47 -11.07
CA GLY A 543 4.96 -22.28 -10.61
C GLY A 543 6.37 -22.16 -11.18
N ALA A 544 6.83 -20.92 -11.30
CA ALA A 544 8.12 -20.54 -11.86
C ALA A 544 8.84 -19.54 -10.95
N LEU A 545 10.16 -19.51 -11.06
CA LEU A 545 11.07 -18.59 -10.37
C LEU A 545 12.08 -18.04 -11.36
N GLU A 546 12.21 -16.72 -11.38
CA GLU A 546 13.26 -16.01 -12.09
C GLU A 546 14.12 -15.20 -11.14
N TYR A 547 15.39 -15.03 -11.51
CA TYR A 547 16.40 -14.30 -10.76
C TYR A 547 17.20 -13.36 -11.65
N ILE A 548 17.51 -12.18 -11.12
CA ILE A 548 18.58 -11.33 -11.66
C ILE A 548 19.59 -11.08 -10.54
N ASP A 549 20.82 -11.56 -10.72
CA ASP A 549 21.94 -11.24 -9.86
C ASP A 549 22.61 -9.95 -10.31
N ILE A 550 22.76 -9.02 -9.38
CA ILE A 550 23.58 -7.82 -9.48
C ILE A 550 24.90 -8.14 -8.78
N LEU A 551 25.95 -8.33 -9.56
CA LEU A 551 27.27 -8.77 -9.12
C LEU A 551 28.19 -7.55 -8.96
N ASP A 552 29.26 -7.70 -8.17
CA ASP A 552 30.35 -6.71 -8.09
C ASP A 552 29.86 -5.25 -7.93
N LEU A 553 29.06 -4.97 -6.89
CA LEU A 553 28.39 -3.66 -6.68
C LEU A 553 29.34 -2.45 -6.80
N GLU A 554 30.60 -2.60 -6.37
CA GLU A 554 31.64 -1.57 -6.50
C GLU A 554 32.05 -1.26 -7.95
N LYS A 555 32.05 -2.27 -8.85
CA LYS A 555 32.39 -2.07 -10.26
C LYS A 555 31.25 -1.40 -11.02
N LEU A 556 30.00 -1.73 -10.69
CA LEU A 556 28.82 -1.02 -11.22
C LEU A 556 28.87 0.46 -10.87
N LYS A 557 29.19 0.79 -9.62
CA LYS A 557 29.41 2.19 -9.21
C LYS A 557 30.49 2.90 -10.03
N LYS A 558 31.64 2.24 -10.23
CA LYS A 558 32.74 2.82 -11.04
C LYS A 558 32.39 3.01 -12.51
N LYS A 559 31.43 2.24 -13.04
CA LYS A 559 30.89 2.40 -14.39
C LYS A 559 29.95 3.60 -14.53
N GLY A 560 29.45 4.15 -13.41
CA GLY A 560 28.51 5.26 -13.37
C GLY A 560 27.08 4.85 -13.03
N ASP A 561 26.83 3.56 -12.79
CA ASP A 561 25.53 3.05 -12.37
C ASP A 561 25.41 3.23 -10.84
N ARG A 562 24.54 4.16 -10.40
CA ARG A 562 24.29 4.40 -8.97
C ARG A 562 23.05 3.68 -8.47
N TYR A 563 21.99 3.69 -9.28
CA TYR A 563 20.72 3.11 -8.88
C TYR A 563 20.37 1.90 -9.73
N VAL A 564 19.71 0.91 -9.09
CA VAL A 564 19.14 -0.25 -9.77
C VAL A 564 17.69 -0.44 -9.34
N LEU A 565 16.76 -0.41 -10.29
CA LEU A 565 15.33 -0.60 -10.07
C LEU A 565 14.93 -2.04 -10.36
N MET A 566 14.15 -2.64 -9.45
CA MET A 566 13.41 -3.88 -9.71
C MET A 566 12.05 -3.53 -10.34
N GLU A 567 11.88 -3.83 -11.63
CA GLU A 567 10.59 -3.76 -12.31
C GLU A 567 10.03 -5.17 -12.52
N ILE A 568 8.75 -5.34 -12.23
CA ILE A 568 8.02 -6.58 -12.48
C ILE A 568 6.85 -6.26 -13.41
N ARG A 569 6.70 -7.06 -14.46
CA ARG A 569 5.70 -6.83 -15.51
C ARG A 569 4.95 -8.12 -15.84
N SER A 570 3.65 -8.00 -16.06
CA SER A 570 2.81 -9.08 -16.58
C SER A 570 2.67 -8.92 -18.09
N TYR A 571 3.37 -9.77 -18.85
CA TYR A 571 3.49 -9.67 -20.30
C TYR A 571 2.19 -9.99 -21.03
N ASN A 572 1.54 -11.09 -20.65
CA ASN A 572 0.35 -11.58 -21.31
C ASN A 572 -0.95 -10.96 -20.77
N GLY A 573 -0.85 -9.84 -20.05
CA GLY A 573 -1.98 -8.94 -19.88
C GLY A 573 -2.96 -9.27 -18.75
N TYR A 574 -2.68 -10.21 -17.87
CA TYR A 574 -3.41 -10.27 -16.60
C TYR A 574 -2.87 -9.21 -15.64
N THR A 575 -3.75 -8.51 -14.93
CA THR A 575 -3.35 -7.66 -13.80
C THR A 575 -2.80 -8.53 -12.67
N PHE A 576 -1.92 -7.98 -11.83
CA PHE A 576 -1.39 -8.76 -10.71
C PHE A 576 -2.48 -9.20 -9.72
N LYS A 577 -3.55 -8.42 -9.60
CA LYS A 577 -4.74 -8.77 -8.83
C LYS A 577 -5.48 -10.00 -9.39
N GLU A 578 -5.56 -10.13 -10.71
CA GLU A 578 -6.16 -11.31 -11.36
C GLU A 578 -5.28 -12.55 -11.16
N ILE A 579 -3.95 -12.40 -11.25
CA ILE A 579 -3.00 -13.50 -11.07
C ILE A 579 -2.95 -13.97 -9.60
N ASN A 580 -2.89 -13.01 -8.66
CA ASN A 580 -2.93 -13.18 -7.20
C ASN A 580 -1.86 -14.13 -6.59
N THR A 581 -0.90 -14.59 -7.39
CA THR A 581 0.15 -15.54 -6.99
C THR A 581 1.55 -15.04 -7.29
N VAL A 582 1.70 -13.75 -7.63
CA VAL A 582 2.99 -13.12 -7.90
C VAL A 582 3.64 -12.67 -6.61
N TYR A 583 4.83 -13.21 -6.33
CA TYR A 583 5.68 -12.84 -5.21
C TYR A 583 7.05 -12.41 -5.73
N ALA A 584 7.66 -11.42 -5.11
CA ALA A 584 8.96 -10.91 -5.53
C ALA A 584 9.75 -10.35 -4.36
N GLY A 585 11.05 -10.15 -4.55
CA GLY A 585 11.88 -9.60 -3.49
C GLY A 585 13.36 -9.53 -3.84
N VAL A 586 14.15 -9.18 -2.82
CA VAL A 586 15.61 -9.05 -2.91
C VAL A 586 16.28 -9.91 -1.84
N MET A 587 17.37 -10.59 -2.25
CA MET A 587 18.27 -11.29 -1.35
C MET A 587 19.60 -10.57 -1.23
N GLU A 588 20.15 -10.57 -0.02
CA GLU A 588 21.49 -10.08 0.29
C GLU A 588 22.44 -11.26 0.47
N LEU A 589 23.33 -11.46 -0.48
CA LEU A 589 24.16 -12.66 -0.57
C LEU A 589 25.65 -12.31 -0.57
N THR A 590 26.44 -13.15 0.10
CA THR A 590 27.87 -13.27 -0.22
C THR A 590 28.04 -13.99 -1.55
N SER A 591 29.22 -13.84 -2.16
CA SER A 591 29.56 -14.55 -3.40
C SER A 591 29.50 -16.07 -3.23
N LYS A 592 29.74 -16.58 -2.02
CA LYS A 592 29.62 -18.01 -1.72
C LYS A 592 28.15 -18.43 -1.71
N GLU A 593 27.30 -17.74 -0.94
CA GLU A 593 25.87 -18.05 -0.84
C GLU A 593 25.17 -17.96 -2.21
N ALA A 594 25.53 -16.97 -3.03
CA ALA A 594 24.96 -16.81 -4.38
C ALA A 594 25.23 -18.01 -5.30
N LYS A 595 26.35 -18.71 -5.11
CA LYS A 595 26.80 -19.84 -5.93
C LYS A 595 26.44 -21.21 -5.36
N GLU A 596 25.75 -21.26 -4.22
CA GLU A 596 25.26 -22.52 -3.69
C GLU A 596 24.21 -23.12 -4.63
N LYS A 597 24.13 -24.45 -4.70
CA LYS A 597 23.15 -25.16 -5.55
C LYS A 597 21.70 -24.82 -5.23
N LYS A 598 21.45 -24.15 -4.10
CA LYS A 598 20.15 -23.65 -3.68
C LYS A 598 19.95 -22.28 -4.31
N ASN A 599 19.25 -22.23 -5.44
CA ASN A 599 18.94 -20.95 -6.11
C ASN A 599 18.10 -20.01 -5.21
N MET A 600 17.32 -20.57 -4.29
CA MET A 600 16.53 -19.84 -3.30
C MET A 600 17.14 -19.95 -1.90
N TYR A 601 17.63 -18.83 -1.35
CA TYR A 601 18.19 -18.77 -0.01
C TYR A 601 17.26 -17.95 0.92
N SER A 602 16.20 -18.60 1.41
CA SER A 602 15.08 -17.98 2.14
C SER A 602 15.51 -17.10 3.32
N THR A 603 16.56 -17.50 4.03
CA THR A 603 17.11 -16.77 5.17
C THR A 603 17.81 -15.46 4.76
N ALA A 604 18.19 -15.28 3.48
CA ALA A 604 18.81 -14.08 2.94
C ALA A 604 17.82 -13.08 2.30
N ILE A 605 16.53 -13.43 2.18
CA ILE A 605 15.50 -12.53 1.66
C ILE A 605 15.22 -11.45 2.70
N THR A 606 15.57 -10.19 2.38
CA THR A 606 15.39 -9.05 3.28
C THR A 606 14.07 -8.34 3.07
N GLU A 607 13.69 -8.11 1.82
CA GLU A 607 12.40 -7.51 1.47
C GLU A 607 11.66 -8.42 0.49
N GLY A 608 10.43 -8.78 0.85
CA GLY A 608 9.55 -9.66 0.09
C GLY A 608 8.15 -9.08 -0.02
N PHE A 609 7.56 -9.25 -1.21
CA PHE A 609 6.30 -8.67 -1.62
C PHE A 609 5.39 -9.73 -2.22
N GLN A 610 4.09 -9.61 -1.98
CA GLN A 610 3.07 -10.16 -2.87
C GLN A 610 2.52 -9.00 -3.70
N ILE A 611 2.60 -9.13 -5.02
CA ILE A 611 2.14 -8.10 -5.94
C ILE A 611 0.64 -8.29 -6.18
N VAL A 612 -0.16 -7.30 -5.78
CA VAL A 612 -1.64 -7.36 -5.79
C VAL A 612 -2.28 -6.15 -6.47
N SER A 613 -1.56 -5.54 -7.41
CA SER A 613 -2.00 -4.34 -8.13
C SER A 613 -3.06 -4.64 -9.20
N SER A 614 -3.97 -3.67 -9.42
CA SER A 614 -4.87 -3.66 -10.58
C SER A 614 -4.17 -3.24 -11.89
N GLU A 615 -2.88 -2.94 -11.85
CA GLU A 615 -2.06 -2.67 -13.02
C GLU A 615 -1.18 -3.88 -13.35
N ARG A 616 -0.46 -3.80 -14.48
CA ARG A 616 0.38 -4.88 -15.02
C ARG A 616 1.87 -4.65 -14.84
N THR A 617 2.27 -3.48 -14.37
CA THR A 617 3.68 -3.13 -14.14
C THR A 617 3.82 -2.50 -12.77
N THR A 618 4.78 -2.99 -11.98
CA THR A 618 5.07 -2.48 -10.64
C THR A 618 6.56 -2.25 -10.45
N ASN A 619 6.87 -1.15 -9.77
CA ASN A 619 8.20 -0.69 -9.39
C ASN A 619 8.25 -0.73 -7.85
N THR A 620 8.92 -1.76 -7.32
CA THR A 620 8.87 -2.09 -5.89
C THR A 620 9.98 -1.38 -5.11
N ILE A 621 11.24 -1.68 -5.44
CA ILE A 621 12.44 -1.18 -4.77
C ILE A 621 13.41 -0.55 -5.78
N LEU A 622 13.94 0.61 -5.42
CA LEU A 622 15.12 1.21 -6.04
C LEU A 622 16.32 1.07 -5.10
N VAL A 623 17.37 0.40 -5.55
CA VAL A 623 18.63 0.24 -4.81
C VAL A 623 19.51 1.47 -5.03
N ASP A 624 20.01 2.12 -3.97
CA ASP A 624 21.09 3.11 -4.03
C ASP A 624 22.40 2.44 -3.61
N LEU A 625 23.24 2.12 -4.60
CA LEU A 625 24.51 1.40 -4.40
C LEU A 625 25.55 2.21 -3.63
N GLU A 626 25.45 3.55 -3.66
CA GLU A 626 26.40 4.44 -2.97
C GLU A 626 26.14 4.47 -1.47
N LYS A 627 24.85 4.45 -1.10
CA LYS A 627 24.40 4.52 0.29
C LYS A 627 24.10 3.17 0.94
N PHE A 628 24.11 2.10 0.16
CA PHE A 628 23.72 0.76 0.59
C PHE A 628 22.31 0.74 1.20
N GLU A 629 21.36 1.35 0.49
CA GLU A 629 19.96 1.43 0.92
C GLU A 629 18.97 1.09 -0.21
N TYR A 630 17.85 0.49 0.18
CA TYR A 630 16.65 0.38 -0.63
C TYR A 630 15.77 1.61 -0.41
N ILE A 631 15.32 2.22 -1.49
CA ILE A 631 14.25 3.23 -1.48
C ILE A 631 12.95 2.50 -1.82
N TRP A 632 12.02 2.50 -0.87
CA TRP A 632 10.71 1.88 -1.02
C TRP A 632 9.86 2.71 -1.97
N LEU A 633 9.61 2.21 -3.19
CA LEU A 633 8.78 2.90 -4.16
C LEU A 633 7.34 2.40 -4.06
N ASP A 634 7.16 1.08 -4.22
CA ASP A 634 5.86 0.41 -4.26
C ASP A 634 4.83 1.18 -5.11
N THR A 635 5.20 1.43 -6.37
CA THR A 635 4.43 2.22 -7.32
C THR A 635 4.06 1.42 -8.54
N ASN A 636 2.87 1.67 -9.08
CA ASN A 636 2.40 1.01 -10.29
C ASN A 636 2.51 1.96 -11.48
N MET A 637 2.87 1.43 -12.66
CA MET A 637 2.81 2.18 -13.92
C MET A 637 1.49 1.89 -14.63
N ALA A 638 0.82 2.95 -15.07
CA ALA A 638 -0.52 2.85 -15.62
C ALA A 638 -0.51 2.29 -17.05
N SER A 639 -1.34 1.28 -17.29
CA SER A 639 -1.38 0.50 -18.53
C SER A 639 -1.71 1.27 -19.82
N TYR A 640 -2.21 2.52 -19.75
CA TYR A 640 -2.58 3.30 -20.94
C TYR A 640 -1.41 3.99 -21.64
N MET A 641 -0.25 4.10 -20.98
CA MET A 641 0.98 4.57 -21.63
C MET A 641 1.67 3.46 -22.44
N LEU A 642 1.24 2.20 -22.27
CA LEU A 642 1.74 1.02 -22.98
C LEU A 642 1.10 0.83 -24.36
N GLY A 643 0.79 1.92 -25.07
CA GLY A 643 -0.03 1.96 -26.29
C GLY A 643 0.01 0.68 -27.14
N VAL A 644 -0.95 -0.23 -26.91
CA VAL A 644 -1.28 -1.43 -27.71
C VAL A 644 -0.10 -2.33 -28.16
N MET A 645 1.11 -2.19 -27.60
CA MET A 645 2.24 -3.06 -27.95
C MET A 645 2.66 -3.88 -26.75
N TYR A 646 2.47 -5.20 -26.89
CA TYR A 646 2.98 -6.25 -26.01
C TYR A 646 4.52 -6.23 -26.05
N GLY A 647 5.15 -5.39 -25.23
CA GLY A 647 6.60 -5.30 -25.12
C GLY A 647 7.04 -4.86 -23.73
N ASN A 648 8.16 -5.43 -23.26
CA ASN A 648 8.81 -5.03 -22.00
C ASN A 648 9.96 -4.03 -22.20
N ALA A 649 10.32 -3.75 -23.46
CA ALA A 649 11.27 -2.69 -23.75
C ALA A 649 10.61 -1.34 -23.45
N LEU A 650 11.25 -0.54 -22.60
CA LEU A 650 10.78 0.82 -22.32
C LEU A 650 10.78 1.64 -23.62
N SER A 651 9.64 2.24 -23.92
CA SER A 651 9.51 3.19 -25.02
C SER A 651 10.21 4.52 -24.71
N ASN A 652 10.44 5.32 -25.76
CA ASN A 652 10.97 6.68 -25.63
C ASN A 652 10.07 7.61 -24.77
N GLU A 653 8.80 7.26 -24.57
CA GLU A 653 7.88 8.00 -23.69
C GLU A 653 7.90 7.48 -22.24
N GLU A 654 8.09 6.17 -22.03
CA GLU A 654 8.20 5.58 -20.70
C GLU A 654 9.49 5.98 -19.97
N ILE A 655 10.62 6.09 -20.69
CA ILE A 655 11.92 6.41 -20.06
C ILE A 655 11.87 7.76 -19.31
N PRO A 656 11.50 8.91 -19.95
CA PRO A 656 11.44 10.18 -19.23
C PRO A 656 10.44 10.16 -18.08
N TYR A 657 9.29 9.51 -18.27
CA TYR A 657 8.27 9.38 -17.22
C TYR A 657 8.81 8.61 -16.01
N LEU A 658 9.51 7.49 -16.24
CA LEU A 658 10.12 6.70 -15.19
C LEU A 658 11.21 7.48 -14.46
N ASN A 659 12.10 8.16 -15.19
CA ASN A 659 13.13 9.02 -14.58
C ASN A 659 12.50 10.05 -13.64
N ASP A 660 11.42 10.71 -14.08
CA ASP A 660 10.67 11.70 -13.31
C ASP A 660 9.96 11.09 -12.09
N LEU A 661 9.36 9.91 -12.24
CA LEU A 661 8.76 9.14 -11.14
C LEU A 661 9.79 8.82 -10.06
N LEU A 662 10.95 8.29 -10.47
CA LEU A 662 12.04 7.93 -9.54
C LEU A 662 12.61 9.17 -8.85
N ARG A 663 12.80 10.28 -9.57
CA ARG A 663 13.24 11.56 -8.98
C ARG A 663 12.27 12.07 -7.93
N TYR A 664 10.97 12.00 -8.21
CA TYR A 664 9.95 12.40 -7.26
C TYR A 664 10.05 11.59 -5.96
N PHE A 665 10.01 10.26 -6.04
CA PHE A 665 10.03 9.42 -4.82
C PHE A 665 11.39 9.38 -4.11
N SER A 666 12.48 9.64 -4.82
CA SER A 666 13.83 9.54 -4.24
C SER A 666 14.37 10.87 -3.70
N ARG A 667 13.92 12.02 -4.23
CA ARG A 667 14.54 13.34 -3.97
C ARG A 667 13.60 14.40 -3.42
N LYS A 668 12.28 14.21 -3.47
CA LYS A 668 11.36 15.20 -2.89
C LYS A 668 11.60 15.35 -1.39
N GLN A 669 11.20 16.49 -0.83
CA GLN A 669 11.18 16.67 0.61
C GLN A 669 10.00 15.89 1.19
N TYR A 670 10.24 15.25 2.34
CA TYR A 670 9.26 14.45 3.05
C TYR A 670 9.12 14.94 4.49
N VAL A 671 7.90 14.86 5.00
CA VAL A 671 7.69 14.74 6.44
C VAL A 671 7.99 13.29 6.82
N THR A 672 8.82 13.08 7.84
CA THR A 672 9.15 11.74 8.31
C THR A 672 8.21 11.30 9.43
N MET A 673 8.14 10.00 9.70
CA MET A 673 7.44 9.49 10.88
C MET A 673 8.07 10.03 12.16
N TYR A 674 9.39 10.28 12.17
CA TYR A 674 10.05 10.94 13.30
C TYR A 674 9.49 12.34 13.53
N ASP A 675 9.28 13.14 12.48
CA ASP A 675 8.73 14.50 12.61
C ASP A 675 7.30 14.47 13.17
N LEU A 676 6.45 13.56 12.70
CA LEU A 676 5.10 13.36 13.24
C LEU A 676 5.12 12.98 14.73
N LEU A 677 5.92 11.98 15.08
CA LEU A 677 5.99 11.49 16.45
C LEU A 677 6.61 12.52 17.40
N LYS A 678 7.59 13.30 16.90
CA LYS A 678 8.16 14.41 17.64
C LYS A 678 7.14 15.51 17.86
N LEU A 679 6.34 15.89 16.86
CA LEU A 679 5.23 16.84 17.03
C LEU A 679 4.25 16.38 18.10
N ASN A 680 3.93 15.08 18.14
CA ASN A 680 3.10 14.50 19.19
C ASN A 680 3.77 14.62 20.56
N ALA A 681 5.05 14.27 20.69
CA ALA A 681 5.79 14.41 21.94
C ALA A 681 5.84 15.86 22.41
N ASP A 682 6.06 16.82 21.51
CA ASP A 682 6.18 18.25 21.82
C ASP A 682 4.88 18.84 22.37
N VAL A 683 3.71 18.31 21.98
CA VAL A 683 2.40 18.87 22.37
C VAL A 683 1.59 18.00 23.33
N ARG A 684 1.91 16.71 23.45
CA ARG A 684 1.20 15.73 24.30
C ARG A 684 2.09 15.14 25.40
N GLY A 685 3.38 15.45 25.44
CA GLY A 685 4.31 14.83 26.38
C GLY A 685 5.65 15.56 26.47
N VAL A 686 6.73 14.81 26.64
CA VAL A 686 8.11 15.32 26.62
C VAL A 686 9.03 14.29 25.97
N LEU A 687 9.83 14.71 25.00
CA LEU A 687 10.83 13.85 24.37
C LEU A 687 11.97 13.52 25.36
N THR A 688 12.25 12.24 25.58
CA THR A 688 13.39 11.76 26.37
C THR A 688 14.46 11.12 25.49
N LYS A 689 15.73 11.27 25.89
CA LYS A 689 16.86 10.53 25.29
C LYS A 689 17.10 9.19 25.98
N ASP A 690 16.62 9.02 27.21
CA ASP A 690 16.72 7.77 27.94
C ASP A 690 15.46 6.94 27.75
N LYS A 691 15.64 5.83 27.03
CA LYS A 691 14.60 4.84 26.76
C LYS A 691 14.04 4.22 28.06
N LYS A 692 14.83 4.12 29.13
CA LYS A 692 14.39 3.51 30.39
C LYS A 692 13.41 4.37 31.17
N GLU A 693 13.43 5.68 30.93
CA GLU A 693 12.51 6.63 31.58
C GLU A 693 11.26 6.90 30.75
N ALA A 694 11.12 6.30 29.56
CA ALA A 694 10.02 6.57 28.65
C ALA A 694 8.77 5.79 29.04
N ASP A 695 7.63 6.48 29.03
CA ASP A 695 6.29 5.88 29.14
C ASP A 695 5.85 5.27 27.80
N ILE A 696 6.28 5.88 26.69
CA ILE A 696 6.02 5.40 25.32
C ILE A 696 7.33 5.28 24.56
N ILE A 697 7.52 4.11 23.95
CA ILE A 697 8.75 3.76 23.23
C ILE A 697 8.40 3.41 21.80
N PHE A 698 8.91 4.21 20.86
CA PHE A 698 8.98 3.85 19.45
C PHE A 698 10.34 3.20 19.18
N GLU A 699 10.32 1.87 19.20
CA GLU A 699 11.50 1.03 19.03
C GLU A 699 12.10 1.16 17.63
N LYS A 700 13.40 0.90 17.53
CA LYS A 700 14.08 0.80 16.24
C LYS A 700 13.35 -0.21 15.35
N VAL A 701 12.99 0.21 14.14
CA VAL A 701 12.35 -0.64 13.13
C VAL A 701 13.41 -1.53 12.49
N ASP A 702 13.38 -2.82 12.79
CA ASP A 702 14.36 -3.82 12.37
C ASP A 702 13.78 -5.25 12.38
N ASN A 703 14.63 -6.27 12.39
CA ASN A 703 14.20 -7.67 12.36
C ASN A 703 13.56 -8.15 13.67
N LYS A 704 13.53 -7.33 14.73
CA LYS A 704 12.79 -7.62 15.96
C LYS A 704 11.48 -6.84 16.02
N ASN A 705 11.51 -5.56 15.61
CA ASN A 705 10.35 -4.69 15.70
C ASN A 705 9.88 -4.23 14.32
N ASN A 706 8.63 -4.58 14.00
CA ASN A 706 7.96 -4.02 12.82
C ASN A 706 7.58 -2.56 13.02
N LEU A 707 7.39 -1.85 11.89
CA LEU A 707 6.72 -0.57 11.92
C LEU A 707 5.28 -0.77 12.39
N ALA A 708 4.93 -0.18 13.54
CA ALA A 708 3.57 -0.16 14.08
C ALA A 708 2.66 0.80 13.27
N LEU A 709 2.54 0.55 11.97
CA LEU A 709 1.94 1.48 11.02
C LEU A 709 0.48 1.79 11.34
N ALA A 710 -0.33 0.76 11.65
CA ALA A 710 -1.74 0.94 12.01
C ALA A 710 -1.92 1.83 13.25
N ASP A 711 -1.11 1.60 14.29
CA ASP A 711 -1.11 2.40 15.52
C ASP A 711 -0.71 3.85 15.24
N ILE A 712 0.36 4.07 14.46
CA ILE A 712 0.84 5.41 14.10
C ILE A 712 -0.24 6.21 13.34
N LEU A 713 -0.85 5.59 12.34
CA LEU A 713 -1.86 6.24 11.48
C LEU A 713 -3.19 6.50 12.18
N SER A 714 -3.51 5.74 13.22
CA SER A 714 -4.71 5.92 14.05
C SER A 714 -4.48 6.96 15.15
N ASN A 715 -3.42 6.77 15.93
CA ASN A 715 -3.25 7.44 17.22
C ASN A 715 -2.36 8.69 17.18
N TYR A 716 -1.55 8.85 16.13
CA TYR A 716 -0.53 9.92 16.06
C TYR A 716 -0.66 10.83 14.84
N LEU A 717 -1.26 10.35 13.74
CA LEU A 717 -1.77 11.20 12.65
C LEU A 717 -3.15 11.76 13.02
#